data_AF-A0A957FLW2-F1
#
_entry.id   AF-A0A957FLW2-F1
#
_cell.length_a   1.000
_cell.length_b   1.000
_cell.length_c   1.000
_cell.angle_alpha   90.00
_cell.angle_beta   90.00
_cell.angle_gamma   90.00
#
_symmetry.space_group_name_H-M   'P 1'
#
loop_
_entity.id
_entity.type
_entity.pdbx_description
1 polymer ?
#
loop_
_entity_poly.entity_id
_entity_poly.type
_entity_poly.pdbx_seq_one_letter_code
_entity_poly.pdbx_strand_id
1 'polypeptide(L)'
;MTPLSAVDEARLLAQARADLLDGQPPTAVRQALHTLLQNGSDNPEIWYLAAQIEETPLPERIRFLEKALDLDSNYESAQRLLAQLLPEKLASEPPTQNPSLSLPVAVRPRPAAELAELDEIDLDDPALYFNIELGWLDFNWRVFFQALDERLPLLERIRFVAITASNLDEFIQKRVGGLKRQQAAQVRTLTADGRTPESQIDLVREAARQMQTQMTAQWQTVLRPALYQATKVLVCTYDQLPATRREALRTYFHKQIYPILTPLADDPARPFPFISSLSLSLAVTLRAPGDSTLYFARVKVPSNLSRWIHIEPQNEGDDYLLLPVEQLITAHLGALFPGMELLSVHPFRVTRNADVRRDEEEADDLLELISDELRERRFASVVRLEVDQHMPEHVIDWLRMRLDLDMEDIYFVTGLLDLTALFPVADLEYPELKYASWTARTPAVLRYPGTMKEAPSIFSIIRQGDLLVHHPYESFDATVLRLVQEAARDANVLAIKQTLYRTSANSPIVQALVQAAQAGKQVAVLVELRARFDEENNIGWARMLERAGVHVTYGLVGLKTHTKVTLIVRQERGDLRSYCHIGTGNYNAKTARLYTDLGLLTCDPVLGQDVVRLFHYLTGYAQEQAYEQALVAPKYMFKKFVALIRREVAHQEAFGN
;
A
#
# COMPACT_ATOMS: atom_id res chain seq x y z
N MET A 1 -26.04 30.99 26.57
CA MET A 1 -26.89 32.10 26.11
C MET A 1 -28.27 31.90 26.70
N THR A 2 -28.95 32.96 27.14
CA THR A 2 -30.31 32.88 27.67
C THR A 2 -31.27 32.61 26.50
N PRO A 3 -32.16 31.60 26.56
CA PRO A 3 -33.09 31.33 25.47
C PRO A 3 -34.02 32.54 25.23
N LEU A 4 -34.33 32.83 23.95
CA LEU A 4 -35.24 33.91 23.60
C LEU A 4 -36.63 33.66 24.22
N SER A 5 -37.31 34.73 24.60
CA SER A 5 -38.72 34.60 25.00
C SER A 5 -39.58 34.27 23.78
N ALA A 6 -40.65 33.49 23.96
CA ALA A 6 -41.57 33.13 22.88
C ALA A 6 -42.19 34.36 22.19
N VAL A 7 -42.31 35.49 22.92
CA VAL A 7 -42.83 36.76 22.38
C VAL A 7 -41.79 37.42 21.45
N ASP A 8 -40.51 37.39 21.82
CA ASP A 8 -39.44 37.95 20.99
C ASP A 8 -39.18 37.10 19.75
N GLU A 9 -39.25 35.77 19.88
CA GLU A 9 -39.16 34.84 18.76
C GLU A 9 -40.28 35.06 17.74
N ALA A 10 -41.54 35.15 18.20
CA ALA A 10 -42.68 35.44 17.33
C ALA A 10 -42.55 36.80 16.63
N ARG A 11 -42.01 37.82 17.31
CA ARG A 11 -41.78 39.16 16.73
C ARG A 11 -40.70 39.12 15.64
N LEU A 12 -39.59 38.44 15.88
CA LEU A 12 -38.49 38.30 14.91
C LEU A 12 -38.91 37.47 13.69
N LEU A 13 -39.70 36.41 13.90
CA LEU A 13 -40.24 35.60 12.82
C LEU A 13 -41.23 36.40 11.95
N ALA A 14 -42.10 37.19 12.57
CA ALA A 14 -43.02 38.07 11.84
C ALA A 14 -42.27 39.14 11.03
N GLN A 15 -41.20 39.70 11.59
CA GLN A 15 -40.33 40.65 10.88
C GLN A 15 -39.63 39.99 9.68
N ALA A 16 -39.03 38.81 9.89
CA ALA A 16 -38.34 38.08 8.82
C ALA A 16 -39.30 37.72 7.66
N ARG A 17 -40.55 37.35 7.95
CA ARG A 17 -41.58 37.12 6.91
C ARG A 17 -41.89 38.37 6.11
N ALA A 18 -42.08 39.52 6.78
CA ALA A 18 -42.40 40.78 6.12
C ALA A 18 -41.25 41.24 5.21
N ASP A 19 -40.01 41.18 5.71
CA ASP A 19 -38.83 41.60 4.96
C ASP A 19 -38.58 40.74 3.70
N LEU A 20 -38.92 39.43 3.77
CA LEU A 20 -38.81 38.50 2.64
C LEU A 20 -39.91 38.73 1.59
N LEU A 21 -41.13 39.09 2.01
CA LEU A 21 -42.24 39.42 1.12
C LEU A 21 -42.06 40.78 0.42
N ASP A 22 -41.45 41.75 1.11
CA ASP A 22 -41.24 43.11 0.60
C ASP A 22 -39.96 43.26 -0.25
N GLY A 23 -39.19 42.18 -0.44
CA GLY A 23 -37.98 42.18 -1.29
C GLY A 23 -36.83 43.02 -0.74
N GLN A 24 -36.73 43.18 0.59
CA GLN A 24 -35.66 43.93 1.25
C GLN A 24 -34.29 43.26 1.03
N PRO A 25 -33.18 44.02 1.07
CA PRO A 25 -31.84 43.46 0.87
C PRO A 25 -31.53 42.36 1.91
N PRO A 26 -30.87 41.25 1.50
CA PRO A 26 -30.73 40.02 2.29
C PRO A 26 -30.01 40.17 3.64
N THR A 27 -29.34 41.31 3.89
CA THR A 27 -28.70 41.66 5.15
C THR A 27 -29.69 41.86 6.30
N ALA A 28 -30.87 42.42 6.07
CA ALA A 28 -31.88 42.65 7.13
C ALA A 28 -32.53 41.33 7.59
N VAL A 29 -32.93 40.49 6.63
CA VAL A 29 -33.50 39.16 6.86
C VAL A 29 -32.50 38.23 7.55
N ARG A 30 -31.23 38.26 7.12
CA ARG A 30 -30.15 37.44 7.69
C ARG A 30 -29.87 37.82 9.16
N GLN A 31 -29.96 39.10 9.53
CA GLN A 31 -29.71 39.53 10.92
C GLN A 31 -30.81 39.05 11.89
N ALA A 32 -32.07 39.04 11.45
CA ALA A 32 -33.19 38.51 12.21
C ALA A 32 -33.12 36.97 12.37
N LEU A 33 -32.82 36.25 11.28
CA LEU A 33 -32.75 34.78 11.29
C LEU A 33 -31.46 34.23 11.95
N HIS A 34 -30.33 34.93 11.84
CA HIS A 34 -29.08 34.49 12.47
C HIS A 34 -29.19 34.41 13.99
N THR A 35 -29.89 35.36 14.62
CA THR A 35 -30.15 35.34 16.06
C THR A 35 -31.05 34.16 16.47
N LEU A 36 -31.99 33.78 15.60
CA LEU A 36 -32.91 32.66 15.83
C LEU A 36 -32.22 31.29 15.61
N LEU A 37 -31.39 31.17 14.58
CA LEU A 37 -30.65 29.95 14.25
C LEU A 37 -29.53 29.65 15.25
N GLN A 38 -28.83 30.67 15.77
CA GLN A 38 -27.79 30.48 16.79
C GLN A 38 -28.35 30.06 18.16
N ASN A 39 -29.61 30.38 18.46
CA ASN A 39 -30.27 29.97 19.71
C ASN A 39 -30.98 28.61 19.58
N GLY A 40 -30.88 27.93 18.43
CA GLY A 40 -31.37 26.57 18.25
C GLY A 40 -32.88 26.44 18.37
N SER A 41 -33.66 27.36 17.78
CA SER A 41 -35.12 27.25 17.79
C SER A 41 -35.60 25.99 17.04
N ASP A 42 -36.58 25.31 17.65
CA ASP A 42 -37.26 24.13 17.12
C ASP A 42 -38.43 24.49 16.18
N ASN A 43 -38.58 25.75 15.77
CA ASN A 43 -39.61 26.15 14.82
C ASN A 43 -39.16 25.88 13.36
N PRO A 44 -39.81 24.94 12.63
CA PRO A 44 -39.41 24.54 11.27
C PRO A 44 -39.43 25.71 10.26
N GLU A 45 -40.25 26.72 10.51
CA GLU A 45 -40.40 27.86 9.62
C GLU A 45 -39.16 28.75 9.56
N ILE A 46 -38.39 28.84 10.64
CA ILE A 46 -37.14 29.62 10.69
C ILE A 46 -36.15 29.06 9.67
N TRP A 47 -36.03 27.73 9.65
CA TRP A 47 -35.17 26.99 8.73
C TRP A 47 -35.68 27.12 7.29
N TYR A 48 -36.99 27.07 7.08
CA TYR A 48 -37.59 27.30 5.77
C TYR A 48 -37.31 28.71 5.23
N LEU A 49 -37.50 29.75 6.04
CA LEU A 49 -37.21 31.14 5.62
C LEU A 49 -35.73 31.36 5.33
N ALA A 50 -34.83 30.72 6.10
CA ALA A 50 -33.39 30.76 5.85
C ALA A 50 -33.02 30.15 4.48
N ALA A 51 -33.72 29.10 4.07
CA ALA A 51 -33.55 28.47 2.75
C ALA A 51 -34.10 29.31 1.58
N GLN A 52 -34.92 30.33 1.85
CA GLN A 52 -35.47 31.22 0.82
C GLN A 52 -34.60 32.44 0.52
N ILE A 53 -33.57 32.72 1.32
CA ILE A 53 -32.64 33.81 1.04
C ILE A 53 -31.88 33.50 -0.25
N GLU A 54 -32.03 34.36 -1.25
CA GLU A 54 -31.55 34.13 -2.63
C GLU A 54 -30.03 33.92 -2.71
N GLU A 55 -29.26 34.58 -1.84
CA GLU A 55 -27.80 34.48 -1.77
C GLU A 55 -27.28 33.22 -1.04
N THR A 56 -28.13 32.43 -0.40
CA THR A 56 -27.69 31.22 0.32
C THR A 56 -27.26 30.15 -0.68
N PRO A 57 -26.06 29.55 -0.56
CA PRO A 57 -25.61 28.50 -1.47
C PRO A 57 -26.57 27.30 -1.50
N LEU A 58 -26.76 26.70 -2.68
CA LEU A 58 -27.72 25.59 -2.87
C LEU A 58 -27.56 24.43 -1.86
N PRO A 59 -26.35 23.94 -1.53
CA PRO A 59 -26.20 22.87 -0.53
C PRO A 59 -26.68 23.27 0.87
N GLU A 60 -26.51 24.54 1.23
CA GLU A 60 -26.93 25.07 2.53
C GLU A 60 -28.44 25.30 2.58
N ARG A 61 -29.05 25.73 1.46
CA ARG A 61 -30.51 25.79 1.30
C ARG A 61 -31.16 24.40 1.45
N ILE A 62 -30.56 23.37 0.84
CA ILE A 62 -31.04 21.98 0.99
C ILE A 62 -30.96 21.55 2.45
N ARG A 63 -29.82 21.76 3.12
CA ARG A 63 -29.65 21.42 4.54
C ARG A 63 -30.66 22.12 5.46
N PHE A 64 -30.99 23.39 5.20
CA PHE A 64 -32.01 24.10 5.95
C PHE A 64 -33.41 23.54 5.70
N LEU A 65 -33.74 23.14 4.47
CA LEU A 65 -35.03 22.49 4.17
C LEU A 65 -35.15 21.10 4.80
N GLU A 66 -34.07 20.31 4.79
CA GLU A 66 -34.01 19.02 5.49
C GLU A 66 -34.20 19.22 7.00
N LYS A 67 -33.56 20.24 7.59
CA LYS A 67 -33.73 20.55 9.01
C LYS A 67 -35.16 20.99 9.36
N ALA A 68 -35.84 21.73 8.47
CA ALA A 68 -37.24 22.07 8.63
C ALA A 68 -38.15 20.83 8.62
N LEU A 69 -37.85 19.86 7.74
CA LEU A 69 -38.61 18.60 7.62
C LEU A 69 -38.32 17.61 8.76
N ASP A 70 -37.13 17.65 9.35
CA ASP A 70 -36.81 16.91 10.58
C ASP A 70 -37.65 17.39 11.76
N LEU A 71 -37.94 18.69 11.82
CA LEU A 71 -38.74 19.33 12.88
C LEU A 71 -40.25 19.17 12.64
N ASP A 72 -40.71 19.25 11.39
CA ASP A 72 -42.08 18.93 10.98
C ASP A 72 -42.08 18.26 9.59
N SER A 73 -42.25 16.93 9.59
CA SER A 73 -42.22 16.12 8.37
C SER A 73 -43.33 16.46 7.37
N ASN A 74 -44.40 17.14 7.81
CA ASN A 74 -45.55 17.51 6.97
C ASN A 74 -45.50 18.98 6.50
N TYR A 75 -44.37 19.66 6.66
CA TYR A 75 -44.24 21.07 6.29
C TYR A 75 -44.22 21.26 4.76
N GLU A 76 -45.41 21.30 4.14
CA GLU A 76 -45.63 21.23 2.69
C GLU A 76 -44.80 22.25 1.90
N SER A 77 -44.63 23.46 2.45
CA SER A 77 -43.89 24.54 1.82
C SER A 77 -42.41 24.18 1.65
N ALA A 78 -41.80 23.52 2.63
CA ALA A 78 -40.42 23.03 2.53
C ALA A 78 -40.32 21.82 1.59
N GLN A 79 -41.29 20.90 1.61
CA GLN A 79 -41.32 19.76 0.68
C GLN A 79 -41.40 20.22 -0.78
N ARG A 80 -42.28 21.19 -1.09
CA ARG A 80 -42.40 21.75 -2.44
C ARG A 80 -41.13 22.46 -2.89
N LEU A 81 -40.53 23.28 -2.01
CA LEU A 81 -39.31 24.00 -2.37
C LEU A 81 -38.12 23.03 -2.55
N LEU A 82 -38.00 22.02 -1.69
CA LEU A 82 -36.98 20.99 -1.82
C LEU A 82 -37.15 20.20 -3.12
N ALA A 83 -38.37 19.81 -3.49
CA ALA A 83 -38.66 19.15 -4.76
C ALA A 83 -38.35 20.05 -5.99
N GLN A 84 -38.59 21.36 -5.89
CA GLN A 84 -38.24 22.33 -6.94
C GLN A 84 -36.74 22.53 -7.10
N LEU A 85 -35.96 22.40 -6.02
CA LEU A 85 -34.50 22.48 -6.05
C LEU A 85 -33.84 21.15 -6.49
N LEU A 86 -34.62 20.06 -6.65
CA LEU A 86 -34.15 18.70 -6.94
C LEU A 86 -34.67 18.02 -8.25
N PRO A 87 -34.87 18.66 -9.43
CA PRO A 87 -35.11 17.88 -10.65
C PRO A 87 -33.89 17.74 -11.58
N GLU A 88 -33.61 16.47 -11.91
CA GLU A 88 -32.92 15.92 -13.10
C GLU A 88 -31.44 16.26 -13.36
N LYS A 89 -30.54 15.63 -12.59
CA LYS A 89 -29.21 15.21 -13.06
C LYS A 89 -28.87 13.80 -12.55
N LEU A 90 -29.69 12.82 -12.95
CA LEU A 90 -29.42 11.38 -12.80
C LEU A 90 -29.18 10.70 -14.17
N ALA A 91 -29.02 11.48 -15.24
CA ALA A 91 -28.60 10.98 -16.54
C ALA A 91 -27.52 11.90 -17.15
N SER A 92 -26.40 11.28 -17.54
CA SER A 92 -25.28 11.86 -18.30
C SER A 92 -24.49 13.01 -17.67
N GLU A 93 -23.62 12.68 -16.72
CA GLU A 93 -22.26 13.23 -16.64
C GLU A 93 -21.41 12.18 -15.91
N PRO A 94 -20.22 11.77 -16.41
CA PRO A 94 -19.31 10.98 -15.59
C PRO A 94 -19.02 11.79 -14.32
N PRO A 95 -18.89 11.16 -13.14
CA PRO A 95 -18.73 11.86 -11.87
C PRO A 95 -17.58 12.84 -12.00
N THR A 96 -17.93 14.11 -12.07
CA THR A 96 -16.99 15.22 -12.01
C THR A 96 -16.27 15.11 -10.68
N GLN A 97 -14.95 15.20 -10.75
CA GLN A 97 -14.04 15.12 -9.62
C GLN A 97 -14.60 15.94 -8.45
N ASN A 98 -14.77 15.27 -7.31
CA ASN A 98 -15.21 15.87 -6.07
C ASN A 98 -14.37 17.14 -5.80
N PRO A 99 -14.91 18.37 -5.95
CA PRO A 99 -14.10 19.59 -6.01
C PRO A 99 -13.46 19.97 -4.66
N SER A 100 -13.70 19.20 -3.60
CA SER A 100 -13.13 19.38 -2.26
C SER A 100 -11.90 18.52 -1.96
N LEU A 101 -11.56 17.55 -2.80
CA LEU A 101 -10.41 16.67 -2.60
C LEU A 101 -9.21 17.15 -3.42
N SER A 102 -8.64 18.29 -3.03
CA SER A 102 -7.33 18.69 -3.55
C SER A 102 -6.29 17.70 -3.01
N LEU A 103 -5.85 16.78 -3.86
CA LEU A 103 -4.75 15.90 -3.51
C LEU A 103 -3.53 16.75 -3.14
N PRO A 104 -2.88 16.49 -2.00
CA PRO A 104 -1.57 17.08 -1.74
C PRO A 104 -0.67 16.78 -2.94
N VAL A 105 0.00 17.83 -3.41
CA VAL A 105 1.00 17.76 -4.46
C VAL A 105 2.29 18.23 -3.81
N ALA A 106 3.17 17.28 -3.51
CA ALA A 106 4.46 17.52 -2.92
C ALA A 106 5.44 18.12 -3.95
N VAL A 107 5.19 17.91 -5.26
CA VAL A 107 6.02 18.47 -6.33
C VAL A 107 5.22 19.17 -7.43
N ARG A 108 5.51 20.45 -7.70
CA ARG A 108 4.88 21.22 -8.79
C ARG A 108 5.80 21.27 -10.02
N PRO A 109 5.37 20.81 -11.22
CA PRO A 109 6.12 21.00 -12.46
C PRO A 109 6.29 22.49 -12.78
N ARG A 110 7.48 22.84 -13.27
CA ARG A 110 7.65 24.04 -14.08
C ARG A 110 7.08 23.76 -15.48
N PRO A 111 6.13 24.55 -16.01
CA PRO A 111 5.56 24.33 -17.33
C PRO A 111 6.61 24.36 -18.44
N ALA A 112 6.51 23.48 -19.44
CA ALA A 112 7.42 23.45 -20.59
C ALA A 112 7.42 24.75 -21.42
N ALA A 113 6.29 25.47 -21.44
CA ALA A 113 6.20 26.77 -22.10
C ALA A 113 7.10 27.84 -21.45
N GLU A 114 7.27 27.79 -20.13
CA GLU A 114 8.18 28.71 -19.41
C GLU A 114 9.66 28.38 -19.69
N LEU A 115 9.96 27.13 -20.08
CA LEU A 115 11.32 26.71 -20.46
C LEU A 115 11.65 27.09 -21.91
N ALA A 116 10.65 27.14 -22.79
CA ALA A 116 10.81 27.50 -24.20
C ALA A 116 11.14 28.99 -24.42
N GLU A 117 10.89 29.84 -23.43
CA GLU A 117 11.24 31.28 -23.45
C GLU A 117 12.70 31.55 -23.00
N LEU A 118 13.46 30.51 -22.64
CA LEU A 118 14.88 30.63 -22.29
C LEU A 118 15.76 30.41 -23.54
N ASP A 119 16.56 31.41 -23.90
CA ASP A 119 17.48 31.35 -25.05
C ASP A 119 18.54 30.23 -24.91
N GLU A 120 18.88 29.85 -23.67
CA GLU A 120 19.69 28.67 -23.34
C GLU A 120 19.13 27.99 -22.06
N ILE A 121 18.86 26.68 -22.14
CA ILE A 121 18.44 25.87 -20.98
C ILE A 121 19.69 25.19 -20.40
N ASP A 122 20.08 25.58 -19.19
CA ASP A 122 21.08 24.85 -18.41
C ASP A 122 20.46 23.56 -17.87
N LEU A 123 20.83 22.40 -18.46
CA LEU A 123 20.31 21.10 -18.05
C LEU A 123 20.75 20.70 -16.63
N ASP A 124 21.75 21.36 -16.05
CA ASP A 124 22.16 21.12 -14.67
C ASP A 124 21.37 21.99 -13.66
N ASP A 125 20.42 22.83 -14.11
CA ASP A 125 19.56 23.63 -13.23
C ASP A 125 18.64 22.73 -12.38
N PRO A 126 18.80 22.75 -11.03
CA PRO A 126 17.96 21.96 -10.13
C PRO A 126 16.45 22.19 -10.26
N ALA A 127 16.03 23.36 -10.75
CA ALA A 127 14.63 23.70 -10.98
C ALA A 127 13.96 22.86 -12.08
N LEU A 128 14.75 22.14 -12.90
CA LEU A 128 14.26 21.24 -13.95
C LEU A 128 13.88 19.86 -13.42
N TYR A 129 14.25 19.51 -12.20
CA TYR A 129 14.11 18.16 -11.66
C TYR A 129 13.17 18.09 -10.47
N PHE A 130 12.43 16.98 -10.40
CA PHE A 130 11.60 16.66 -9.25
C PHE A 130 12.41 16.01 -8.15
N ASN A 131 12.06 16.33 -6.89
CA ASN A 131 12.52 15.54 -5.77
C ASN A 131 11.91 14.14 -5.85
N ILE A 132 12.75 13.11 -5.98
CA ILE A 132 12.31 11.73 -6.15
C ILE A 132 11.55 11.18 -4.93
N GLU A 133 11.89 11.64 -3.72
CA GLU A 133 11.26 11.17 -2.48
C GLU A 133 9.85 11.73 -2.35
N LEU A 134 9.70 13.03 -2.62
CA LEU A 134 8.39 13.68 -2.67
C LEU A 134 7.52 13.16 -3.83
N GLY A 135 8.13 12.90 -4.99
CA GLY A 135 7.43 12.26 -6.11
C GLY A 135 6.90 10.86 -5.75
N TRP A 136 7.64 10.10 -4.93
CA TRP A 136 7.16 8.82 -4.40
C TRP A 136 5.98 9.01 -3.42
N LEU A 137 6.05 10.02 -2.54
CA LEU A 137 4.94 10.35 -1.64
C LEU A 137 3.69 10.81 -2.42
N ASP A 138 3.86 11.55 -3.52
CA ASP A 138 2.76 11.92 -4.42
C ASP A 138 2.11 10.69 -5.05
N PHE A 139 2.89 9.69 -5.45
CA PHE A 139 2.35 8.39 -5.86
C PHE A 139 1.53 7.75 -4.73
N ASN A 140 2.04 7.71 -3.49
CA ASN A 140 1.31 7.07 -2.40
C ASN A 140 0.07 7.87 -1.98
N TRP A 141 0.05 9.20 -2.15
CA TRP A 141 -1.16 10.01 -2.05
C TRP A 141 -2.21 9.62 -3.09
N ARG A 142 -1.80 9.20 -4.30
CA ARG A 142 -2.73 8.70 -5.34
C ARG A 142 -3.28 7.32 -4.99
N VAL A 143 -2.51 6.49 -4.28
CA VAL A 143 -3.01 5.25 -3.69
C VAL A 143 -4.03 5.57 -2.60
N PHE A 144 -3.73 6.49 -1.69
CA PHE A 144 -4.66 6.91 -0.63
C PHE A 144 -5.94 7.54 -1.19
N PHE A 145 -5.86 8.25 -2.31
CA PHE A 145 -7.03 8.83 -2.98
C PHE A 145 -8.13 7.79 -3.24
N GLN A 146 -7.74 6.54 -3.54
CA GLN A 146 -8.70 5.46 -3.74
C GLN A 146 -9.53 5.19 -2.48
N ALA A 147 -8.99 5.41 -1.27
CA ALA A 147 -9.76 5.31 -0.03
C ALA A 147 -10.78 6.45 0.15
N LEU A 148 -10.53 7.59 -0.49
CA LEU A 148 -11.40 8.77 -0.47
C LEU A 148 -12.51 8.68 -1.52
N ASP A 149 -12.27 7.96 -2.61
CA ASP A 149 -13.20 7.82 -3.74
C ASP A 149 -14.42 6.94 -3.38
N GLU A 150 -15.58 7.58 -3.24
CA GLU A 150 -16.85 6.92 -2.90
C GLU A 150 -17.42 6.06 -4.02
N ARG A 151 -16.87 6.14 -5.24
CA ARG A 151 -17.24 5.26 -6.35
C ARG A 151 -16.73 3.84 -6.14
N LEU A 152 -15.74 3.65 -5.26
CA LEU A 152 -15.18 2.35 -4.96
C LEU A 152 -15.98 1.65 -3.84
N PRO A 153 -16.11 0.32 -3.90
CA PRO A 153 -16.77 -0.45 -2.84
C PRO A 153 -16.09 -0.22 -1.48
N LEU A 154 -16.88 -0.23 -0.41
CA LEU A 154 -16.43 0.18 0.92
C LEU A 154 -15.22 -0.62 1.44
N LEU A 155 -15.21 -1.95 1.27
CA LEU A 155 -14.08 -2.77 1.72
C LEU A 155 -12.82 -2.53 0.87
N GLU A 156 -12.96 -2.11 -0.39
CA GLU A 156 -11.84 -1.71 -1.23
C GLU A 156 -11.23 -0.39 -0.77
N ARG A 157 -12.06 0.57 -0.35
CA ARG A 157 -11.59 1.83 0.25
C ARG A 157 -10.79 1.57 1.53
N ILE A 158 -11.27 0.66 2.39
CA ILE A 158 -10.55 0.20 3.59
C ILE A 158 -9.23 -0.48 3.20
N ARG A 159 -9.25 -1.32 2.17
CA ARG A 159 -8.03 -1.96 1.62
C ARG A 159 -7.00 -0.92 1.18
N PHE A 160 -7.41 0.17 0.53
CA PHE A 160 -6.49 1.22 0.09
C PHE A 160 -5.87 2.02 1.24
N VAL A 161 -6.55 2.18 2.39
CA VAL A 161 -5.90 2.69 3.60
C VAL A 161 -4.78 1.75 4.06
N ALA A 162 -5.06 0.43 4.10
CA ALA A 162 -4.06 -0.58 4.49
C ALA A 162 -2.86 -0.62 3.53
N ILE A 163 -3.10 -0.55 2.21
CA ILE A 163 -2.06 -0.50 1.18
C ILE A 163 -1.22 0.77 1.34
N THR A 164 -1.85 1.93 1.53
CA THR A 164 -1.12 3.20 1.71
C THR A 164 -0.20 3.15 2.92
N ALA A 165 -0.68 2.62 4.06
CA ALA A 165 0.11 2.46 5.27
C ALA A 165 1.28 1.47 5.06
N SER A 166 1.01 0.33 4.39
CA SER A 166 2.05 -0.65 4.06
C SER A 166 3.13 -0.07 3.14
N ASN A 167 2.73 0.71 2.12
CA ASN A 167 3.67 1.37 1.23
C ASN A 167 4.52 2.39 2.00
N LEU A 168 3.90 3.19 2.87
CA LEU A 168 4.60 4.21 3.67
C LEU A 168 5.62 3.57 4.61
N ASP A 169 5.28 2.44 5.24
CA ASP A 169 6.20 1.65 6.05
C ASP A 169 7.42 1.19 5.23
N GLU A 170 7.21 0.66 4.02
CA GLU A 170 8.32 0.25 3.14
C GLU A 170 9.20 1.43 2.73
N PHE A 171 8.58 2.56 2.38
CA PHE A 171 9.30 3.76 1.97
C PHE A 171 10.17 4.32 3.10
N ILE A 172 9.64 4.40 4.32
CA ILE A 172 10.41 4.91 5.47
C ILE A 172 11.56 3.95 5.82
N GLN A 173 11.32 2.63 5.82
CA GLN A 173 12.37 1.65 6.07
C GLN A 173 13.53 1.77 5.07
N LYS A 174 13.24 2.05 3.80
CA LYS A 174 14.25 2.04 2.72
C LYS A 174 14.83 3.41 2.42
N ARG A 175 13.98 4.38 2.11
CA ARG A 175 14.37 5.69 1.59
C ARG A 175 14.83 6.60 2.72
N VAL A 176 14.01 6.76 3.76
CA VAL A 176 14.40 7.53 4.96
C VAL A 176 15.58 6.86 5.67
N GLY A 177 15.57 5.53 5.79
CA GLY A 177 16.71 4.79 6.32
C GLY A 177 18.00 4.99 5.53
N GLY A 178 17.93 5.01 4.19
CA GLY A 178 19.07 5.33 3.33
C GLY A 178 19.57 6.77 3.52
N LEU A 179 18.67 7.75 3.56
CA LEU A 179 19.01 9.16 3.77
C LEU A 179 19.64 9.41 5.14
N LYS A 180 19.11 8.80 6.21
CA LYS A 180 19.69 8.91 7.56
C LYS A 180 21.10 8.33 7.64
N ARG A 181 21.39 7.24 6.91
CA ARG A 181 22.76 6.72 6.80
C ARG A 181 23.69 7.70 6.08
N GLN A 182 23.22 8.33 5.01
CA GLN A 182 23.99 9.35 4.30
C GLN A 182 24.26 10.58 5.20
N GLN A 183 23.27 11.00 5.98
CA GLN A 183 23.39 12.06 6.97
C GLN A 183 24.43 11.71 8.04
N ALA A 184 24.37 10.51 8.61
CA ALA A 184 25.34 10.03 9.61
C ALA A 184 26.77 9.94 9.03
N ALA A 185 26.89 9.58 7.74
CA ALA A 185 28.16 9.58 7.01
C ALA A 185 28.59 10.98 6.51
N GLN A 186 27.86 12.04 6.88
CA GLN A 186 28.13 13.43 6.51
C GLN A 186 28.23 13.67 4.99
N VAL A 187 27.47 12.92 4.19
CA VAL A 187 27.41 13.09 2.73
C VAL A 187 26.78 14.44 2.41
N ARG A 188 27.48 15.27 1.64
CA ARG A 188 27.02 16.60 1.20
C ARG A 188 26.68 16.69 -0.29
N THR A 189 26.79 15.57 -1.02
CA THR A 189 26.42 15.51 -2.43
C THR A 189 24.96 15.89 -2.61
N LEU A 190 24.70 16.86 -3.47
CA LEU A 190 23.35 17.31 -3.80
C LEU A 190 22.69 16.32 -4.76
N THR A 191 21.39 16.11 -4.59
CA THR A 191 20.55 15.44 -5.59
C THR A 191 20.32 16.35 -6.80
N ALA A 192 19.77 15.79 -7.89
CA ALA A 192 19.48 16.53 -9.12
C ALA A 192 18.58 17.76 -8.90
N ASP A 193 17.72 17.73 -7.88
CA ASP A 193 16.88 18.86 -7.46
C ASP A 193 17.56 19.78 -6.44
N GLY A 194 18.88 19.67 -6.25
CA GLY A 194 19.70 20.60 -5.48
C GLY A 194 19.66 20.43 -3.96
N ARG A 195 19.21 19.27 -3.46
CA ARG A 195 18.98 19.05 -2.01
C ARG A 195 20.01 18.13 -1.38
N THR A 196 20.37 18.43 -0.13
CA THR A 196 21.14 17.55 0.75
C THR A 196 20.28 16.42 1.32
N PRO A 197 20.86 15.31 1.80
CA PRO A 197 20.11 14.26 2.51
C PRO A 197 19.27 14.78 3.69
N GLU A 198 19.80 15.71 4.49
CA GLU A 198 19.10 16.32 5.63
C GLU A 198 17.83 17.07 5.21
N SER A 199 17.95 18.01 4.27
CA SER A 199 16.79 18.71 3.69
C SER A 199 15.72 17.76 3.13
N GLN A 200 16.11 16.64 2.53
CA GLN A 200 15.16 15.64 2.04
C GLN A 200 14.44 14.89 3.16
N ILE A 201 15.15 14.56 4.26
CA ILE A 201 14.54 13.92 5.43
C ILE A 201 13.45 14.82 6.01
N ASP A 202 13.70 16.12 6.15
CA ASP A 202 12.73 17.06 6.73
C ASP A 202 11.47 17.20 5.86
N LEU A 203 11.66 17.33 4.54
CA LEU A 203 10.54 17.38 3.59
C LEU A 203 9.70 16.10 3.63
N VAL A 204 10.36 14.93 3.68
CA VAL A 204 9.70 13.64 3.74
C VAL A 204 8.95 13.46 5.06
N ARG A 205 9.54 13.85 6.19
CA ARG A 205 8.91 13.73 7.52
C ARG A 205 7.60 14.51 7.58
N GLU A 206 7.60 15.76 7.11
CA GLU A 206 6.40 16.59 7.09
C GLU A 206 5.29 15.97 6.24
N ALA A 207 5.60 15.60 4.99
CA ALA A 207 4.63 15.00 4.08
C ALA A 207 4.12 13.63 4.56
N ALA A 208 4.99 12.81 5.17
CA ALA A 208 4.61 11.50 5.72
C ALA A 208 3.70 11.64 6.96
N ARG A 209 3.96 12.61 7.84
CA ARG A 209 3.10 12.91 9.00
C ARG A 209 1.70 13.34 8.55
N GLN A 210 1.62 14.26 7.58
CA GLN A 210 0.35 14.66 7.00
C GLN A 210 -0.43 13.46 6.43
N MET A 211 0.25 12.57 5.70
CA MET A 211 -0.37 11.36 5.15
C MET A 211 -0.90 10.43 6.26
N GLN A 212 -0.12 10.22 7.32
CA GLN A 212 -0.54 9.43 8.47
C GLN A 212 -1.80 10.01 9.13
N THR A 213 -1.83 11.33 9.37
CA THR A 213 -3.00 12.01 9.94
C THR A 213 -4.24 11.84 9.08
N GLN A 214 -4.12 12.00 7.75
CA GLN A 214 -5.26 11.84 6.84
C GLN A 214 -5.75 10.40 6.77
N MET A 215 -4.86 9.40 6.74
CA MET A 215 -5.24 7.99 6.79
C MET A 215 -6.02 7.66 8.07
N THR A 216 -5.51 8.13 9.21
CA THR A 216 -6.15 7.94 10.51
C THR A 216 -7.51 8.60 10.56
N ALA A 217 -7.64 9.86 10.11
CA ALA A 217 -8.91 10.56 10.07
C ALA A 217 -9.93 9.82 9.18
N GLN A 218 -9.55 9.47 7.96
CA GLN A 218 -10.43 8.77 7.01
C GLN A 218 -10.94 7.43 7.57
N TRP A 219 -10.07 6.66 8.22
CA TRP A 219 -10.50 5.44 8.91
C TRP A 219 -11.49 5.74 10.04
N GLN A 220 -11.14 6.66 10.95
CA GLN A 220 -11.89 6.89 12.19
C GLN A 220 -13.26 7.52 11.97
N THR A 221 -13.34 8.52 11.09
CA THR A 221 -14.52 9.39 10.95
C THR A 221 -15.42 9.02 9.78
N VAL A 222 -14.91 8.30 8.77
CA VAL A 222 -15.66 7.96 7.55
C VAL A 222 -15.83 6.45 7.40
N LEU A 223 -14.73 5.71 7.25
CA LEU A 223 -14.79 4.31 6.84
C LEU A 223 -15.26 3.37 7.96
N ARG A 224 -14.83 3.59 9.21
CA ARG A 224 -15.25 2.78 10.35
C ARG A 224 -16.76 2.93 10.65
N PRO A 225 -17.35 4.15 10.69
CA PRO A 225 -18.80 4.31 10.79
C PRO A 225 -19.57 3.71 9.60
N ALA A 226 -19.09 3.91 8.37
CA ALA A 226 -19.72 3.34 7.18
C ALA A 226 -19.71 1.80 7.19
N LEU A 227 -18.62 1.19 7.68
CA LEU A 227 -18.53 -0.26 7.86
C LEU A 227 -19.64 -0.74 8.78
N TYR A 228 -19.76 -0.13 9.96
CA TYR A 228 -20.81 -0.47 10.92
C TYR A 228 -22.22 -0.35 10.32
N GLN A 229 -22.50 0.74 9.61
CA GLN A 229 -23.80 0.96 8.99
C GLN A 229 -24.14 -0.10 7.93
N ALA A 230 -23.16 -0.50 7.12
CA ALA A 230 -23.37 -1.45 6.03
C ALA A 230 -23.44 -2.92 6.51
N THR A 231 -22.70 -3.28 7.55
CA THR A 231 -22.47 -4.71 7.90
C THR A 231 -22.83 -5.10 9.32
N LYS A 232 -23.11 -4.14 10.21
CA LYS A 232 -23.19 -4.34 11.67
C LYS A 232 -21.89 -4.87 12.29
N VAL A 233 -20.76 -4.70 11.60
CA VAL A 233 -19.43 -4.97 12.16
C VAL A 233 -18.94 -3.75 12.92
N LEU A 234 -18.80 -3.90 14.24
CA LEU A 234 -18.31 -2.87 15.13
C LEU A 234 -16.85 -3.13 15.52
N VAL A 235 -15.96 -2.24 15.09
CA VAL A 235 -14.58 -2.16 15.61
C VAL A 235 -14.62 -1.47 16.97
N CYS A 236 -14.51 -2.27 18.03
CA CYS A 236 -14.77 -1.85 19.40
C CYS A 236 -13.51 -1.79 20.28
N THR A 237 -13.65 -1.12 21.41
CA THR A 237 -12.70 -1.14 22.54
C THR A 237 -13.17 -2.14 23.58
N TYR A 238 -12.26 -2.59 24.46
CA TYR A 238 -12.60 -3.55 25.50
C TYR A 238 -13.73 -3.05 26.43
N ASP A 239 -13.77 -1.74 26.69
CA ASP A 239 -14.79 -1.13 27.55
C ASP A 239 -16.18 -1.04 26.92
N GLN A 240 -16.29 -1.22 25.61
CA GLN A 240 -17.58 -1.31 24.93
C GLN A 240 -18.19 -2.71 24.99
N LEU A 241 -17.45 -3.72 25.49
CA LEU A 241 -17.92 -5.10 25.53
C LEU A 241 -18.89 -5.35 26.68
N PRO A 242 -19.97 -6.12 26.46
CA PRO A 242 -20.83 -6.62 27.54
C PRO A 242 -20.05 -7.45 28.56
N ALA A 243 -20.48 -7.43 29.82
CA ALA A 243 -19.81 -8.14 30.92
C ALA A 243 -19.64 -9.65 30.65
N THR A 244 -20.63 -10.28 30.02
CA THR A 244 -20.58 -11.71 29.62
C THR A 244 -19.46 -11.99 28.62
N ARG A 245 -19.24 -11.09 27.64
CA ARG A 245 -18.17 -11.20 26.65
C ARG A 245 -16.80 -10.98 27.29
N ARG A 246 -16.68 -10.02 28.21
CA ARG A 246 -15.44 -9.77 28.96
C ARG A 246 -14.98 -11.01 29.73
N GLU A 247 -15.89 -11.75 30.36
CA GLU A 247 -15.55 -12.98 31.09
C GLU A 247 -15.02 -14.09 30.16
N ALA A 248 -15.67 -14.29 29.02
CA ALA A 248 -15.21 -15.25 28.01
C ALA A 248 -13.82 -14.86 27.47
N LEU A 249 -13.60 -13.58 27.19
CA LEU A 249 -12.32 -13.07 26.70
C LEU A 249 -11.22 -13.13 27.77
N ARG A 250 -11.55 -12.95 29.05
CA ARG A 250 -10.61 -13.17 30.16
C ARG A 250 -10.10 -14.60 30.16
N THR A 251 -11.00 -15.58 30.00
CA THR A 251 -10.63 -17.00 29.89
C THR A 251 -9.77 -17.25 28.66
N TYR A 252 -10.13 -16.67 27.51
CA TYR A 252 -9.34 -16.76 26.28
C TYR A 252 -7.94 -16.17 26.45
N PHE A 253 -7.84 -14.98 27.06
CA PHE A 253 -6.57 -14.32 27.36
C PHE A 253 -5.65 -15.24 28.17
N HIS A 254 -6.11 -15.75 29.31
CA HIS A 254 -5.27 -16.60 30.17
C HIS A 254 -4.83 -17.91 29.50
N LYS A 255 -5.66 -18.50 28.63
CA LYS A 255 -5.36 -19.77 27.97
C LYS A 255 -4.50 -19.62 26.72
N GLN A 256 -4.72 -18.58 25.91
CA GLN A 256 -4.18 -18.48 24.55
C GLN A 256 -3.18 -17.34 24.36
N ILE A 257 -3.33 -16.24 25.11
CA ILE A 257 -2.49 -15.04 24.94
C ILE A 257 -1.45 -14.93 26.06
N TYR A 258 -1.84 -15.09 27.32
CA TYR A 258 -0.94 -14.94 28.46
C TYR A 258 0.35 -15.79 28.35
N PRO A 259 0.30 -17.09 27.94
CA PRO A 259 1.51 -17.92 27.87
C PRO A 259 2.53 -17.51 26.81
N ILE A 260 2.12 -16.70 25.82
CA ILE A 260 3.00 -16.22 24.74
C ILE A 260 3.55 -14.81 24.99
N LEU A 261 3.03 -14.10 26.00
CA LEU A 261 3.52 -12.78 26.35
C LEU A 261 4.78 -12.89 27.20
N THR A 262 5.78 -12.06 26.87
CA THR A 262 7.00 -11.93 27.67
C THR A 262 7.21 -10.45 27.99
N PRO A 263 7.04 -10.04 29.26
CA PRO A 263 7.34 -8.68 29.68
C PRO A 263 8.86 -8.51 29.76
N LEU A 264 9.38 -7.47 29.11
CA LEU A 264 10.79 -7.12 29.11
C LEU A 264 10.97 -5.81 29.87
N ALA A 265 11.51 -5.89 31.09
CA ALA A 265 11.81 -4.73 31.92
C ALA A 265 13.10 -4.03 31.45
N ASP A 266 13.12 -2.70 31.54
CA ASP A 266 14.29 -1.86 31.38
C ASP A 266 14.66 -1.26 32.74
N ASP A 267 15.80 -1.68 33.30
CA ASP A 267 16.30 -1.25 34.60
C ASP A 267 17.85 -1.17 34.59
N PRO A 268 18.52 -0.57 35.58
CA PRO A 268 19.99 -0.45 35.55
C PRO A 268 20.75 -1.79 35.44
N ALA A 269 20.14 -2.91 35.81
CA ALA A 269 20.72 -4.24 35.71
C ALA A 269 20.35 -4.96 34.40
N ARG A 270 19.44 -4.41 33.57
CA ARG A 270 18.94 -5.01 32.33
C ARG A 270 18.89 -3.99 31.21
N PRO A 271 19.70 -4.15 30.13
CA PRO A 271 19.69 -3.21 29.03
C PRO A 271 18.32 -3.17 28.34
N PHE A 272 17.97 -2.00 27.80
CA PHE A 272 16.73 -1.79 27.07
C PHE A 272 16.52 -2.86 25.99
N PRO A 273 15.36 -3.53 25.96
CA PRO A 273 15.18 -4.70 25.11
C PRO A 273 15.18 -4.33 23.63
N PHE A 274 15.72 -5.22 22.80
CA PHE A 274 15.63 -5.09 21.36
C PHE A 274 14.15 -5.09 20.88
N ILE A 275 13.79 -4.10 20.06
CA ILE A 275 12.45 -3.95 19.48
C ILE A 275 12.49 -4.27 17.99
N SER A 276 11.76 -5.30 17.57
CA SER A 276 11.65 -5.69 16.16
C SER A 276 10.99 -4.58 15.31
N SER A 277 11.48 -4.38 14.08
CA SER A 277 10.84 -3.46 13.13
C SER A 277 9.38 -3.84 12.87
N LEU A 278 8.52 -2.83 12.68
CA LEU A 278 7.08 -2.90 12.46
C LEU A 278 6.27 -3.65 13.54
N SER A 279 6.90 -3.99 14.67
CA SER A 279 6.23 -4.68 15.77
C SER A 279 5.46 -3.69 16.62
N LEU A 280 4.14 -3.87 16.68
CA LEU A 280 3.32 -3.24 17.71
C LEU A 280 3.77 -3.74 19.10
N SER A 281 3.97 -2.80 20.02
CA SER A 281 4.41 -3.06 21.39
C SER A 281 3.64 -2.15 22.35
N LEU A 282 3.56 -2.56 23.62
CA LEU A 282 2.98 -1.76 24.70
C LEU A 282 4.11 -1.26 25.61
N ALA A 283 4.16 0.05 25.83
CA ALA A 283 4.99 0.70 26.82
C ALA A 283 4.21 0.74 28.13
N VAL A 284 4.76 0.08 29.16
CA VAL A 284 4.11 -0.14 30.44
C VAL A 284 4.90 0.60 31.50
N THR A 285 4.25 1.53 32.19
CA THR A 285 4.84 2.24 33.33
C THR A 285 4.31 1.60 34.61
N LEU A 286 5.23 1.21 35.48
CA LEU A 286 4.97 0.45 36.70
C LEU A 286 5.60 1.16 37.90
N ARG A 287 5.09 0.87 39.09
CA ARG A 287 5.68 1.31 40.35
C ARG A 287 5.59 0.20 41.39
N ALA A 288 6.64 0.00 42.17
CA ALA A 288 6.58 -0.89 43.31
C ALA A 288 5.77 -0.22 44.44
N PRO A 289 4.91 -0.95 45.17
CA PRO A 289 4.16 -0.38 46.29
C PRO A 289 5.09 0.27 47.33
N GLY A 290 4.89 1.55 47.61
CA GLY A 290 5.72 2.31 48.56
C GLY A 290 7.05 2.85 47.99
N ASP A 291 7.34 2.62 46.70
CA ASP A 291 8.45 3.22 45.98
C ASP A 291 7.96 4.40 45.13
N SER A 292 8.82 5.39 44.89
CA SER A 292 8.58 6.49 43.95
C SER A 292 9.22 6.25 42.58
N THR A 293 10.07 5.24 42.45
CA THR A 293 10.76 4.87 41.22
C THR A 293 9.77 4.35 40.18
N LEU A 294 9.82 4.94 38.99
CA LEU A 294 9.08 4.47 37.82
C LEU A 294 9.89 3.38 37.11
N TYR A 295 9.24 2.26 36.85
CA TYR A 295 9.80 1.16 36.08
C TYR A 295 9.13 1.09 34.71
N PHE A 296 9.94 0.84 33.68
CA PHE A 296 9.45 0.65 32.33
C PHE A 296 9.51 -0.83 31.95
N ALA A 297 8.42 -1.33 31.39
CA ALA A 297 8.38 -2.63 30.76
C ALA A 297 7.80 -2.53 29.36
N ARG A 298 8.35 -3.34 28.46
CA ARG A 298 7.86 -3.50 27.10
C ARG A 298 7.16 -4.85 26.99
N VAL A 299 5.96 -4.86 26.42
CA VAL A 299 5.25 -6.10 26.06
C VAL A 299 5.01 -6.11 24.55
N LYS A 300 5.51 -7.14 23.87
CA LYS A 300 5.29 -7.30 22.42
C LYS A 300 3.86 -7.77 22.17
N VAL A 301 3.16 -7.14 21.23
CA VAL A 301 1.92 -7.73 20.71
C VAL A 301 2.30 -8.88 19.76
N PRO A 302 1.87 -10.13 20.02
CA PRO A 302 2.31 -11.29 19.24
C PRO A 302 1.84 -11.22 17.78
N SER A 303 2.77 -11.33 16.82
CA SER A 303 2.49 -11.25 15.38
C SER A 303 2.03 -12.59 14.77
N ASN A 304 2.13 -13.68 15.52
CA ASN A 304 1.66 -15.02 15.15
C ASN A 304 0.17 -15.26 15.50
N LEU A 305 -0.49 -14.27 16.10
CA LEU A 305 -1.94 -14.26 16.30
C LEU A 305 -2.60 -13.26 15.34
N SER A 306 -3.86 -13.51 15.02
CA SER A 306 -4.69 -12.48 14.38
C SER A 306 -4.71 -11.24 15.28
N ARG A 307 -4.47 -10.07 14.68
CA ARG A 307 -4.60 -8.80 15.40
C ARG A 307 -6.05 -8.50 15.79
N TRP A 308 -7.01 -9.09 15.08
CA TRP A 308 -8.43 -8.97 15.38
C TRP A 308 -8.95 -10.22 16.09
N ILE A 309 -9.57 -10.01 17.25
CA ILE A 309 -10.40 -11.01 17.91
C ILE A 309 -11.82 -10.84 17.38
N HIS A 310 -12.31 -11.90 16.74
CA HIS A 310 -13.64 -11.98 16.16
C HIS A 310 -14.62 -12.46 17.21
N ILE A 311 -15.70 -11.71 17.42
CA ILE A 311 -16.76 -12.03 18.38
C ILE A 311 -18.09 -12.05 17.62
N GLU A 312 -18.53 -13.26 17.30
CA GLU A 312 -19.77 -13.50 16.56
C GLU A 312 -21.01 -13.07 17.37
N PRO A 313 -22.07 -12.60 16.68
CA PRO A 313 -23.35 -12.30 17.31
C PRO A 313 -23.95 -13.56 17.95
N GLN A 314 -24.63 -13.41 19.09
CA GLN A 314 -25.25 -14.53 19.81
C GLN A 314 -26.76 -14.60 19.55
N ASN A 315 -27.39 -13.44 19.39
CA ASN A 315 -28.80 -13.31 19.08
C ASN A 315 -28.99 -12.55 17.77
N GLU A 316 -30.17 -12.71 17.17
CA GLU A 316 -30.58 -11.93 16.01
C GLU A 316 -30.64 -10.44 16.39
N GLY A 317 -29.91 -9.60 15.65
CA GLY A 317 -29.78 -8.16 15.93
C GLY A 317 -28.56 -7.77 16.77
N ASP A 318 -27.78 -8.72 17.31
CA ASP A 318 -26.49 -8.41 17.93
C ASP A 318 -25.46 -7.98 16.87
N ASP A 319 -24.59 -7.04 17.24
CA ASP A 319 -23.48 -6.61 16.39
C ASP A 319 -22.35 -7.67 16.33
N TYR A 320 -21.69 -7.75 15.17
CA TYR A 320 -20.44 -8.49 15.02
C TYR A 320 -19.29 -7.63 15.56
N LEU A 321 -18.51 -8.11 16.53
CA LEU A 321 -17.47 -7.29 17.14
C LEU A 321 -16.06 -7.70 16.68
N LEU A 322 -15.28 -6.69 16.30
CA LEU A 322 -13.84 -6.81 16.07
C LEU A 322 -13.12 -6.07 17.20
N LEU A 323 -12.39 -6.82 18.03
CA LEU A 323 -11.58 -6.28 19.11
C LEU A 323 -10.09 -6.38 18.76
N PRO A 324 -9.33 -5.27 18.71
CA PRO A 324 -7.88 -5.34 18.60
C PRO A 324 -7.27 -6.12 19.76
N VAL A 325 -6.38 -7.07 19.49
CA VAL A 325 -5.78 -7.95 20.53
C VAL A 325 -5.03 -7.15 21.59
N GLU A 326 -4.43 -6.01 21.22
CA GLU A 326 -3.76 -5.10 22.14
C GLU A 326 -4.69 -4.51 23.20
N GLN A 327 -6.00 -4.36 22.91
CA GLN A 327 -6.98 -3.91 23.89
C GLN A 327 -7.24 -4.99 24.95
N LEU A 328 -7.34 -6.25 24.54
CA LEU A 328 -7.50 -7.37 25.47
C LEU A 328 -6.23 -7.58 26.32
N ILE A 329 -5.06 -7.44 25.71
CA ILE A 329 -3.77 -7.51 26.42
C ILE A 329 -3.70 -6.39 27.47
N THR A 330 -4.06 -5.16 27.09
CA THR A 330 -4.04 -3.99 28.00
C THR A 330 -4.99 -4.19 29.17
N ALA A 331 -6.21 -4.69 28.94
CA ALA A 331 -7.21 -4.91 29.98
C ALA A 331 -6.81 -5.96 31.04
N HIS A 332 -5.90 -6.89 30.70
CA HIS A 332 -5.45 -7.95 31.60
C HIS A 332 -3.95 -7.90 31.89
N LEU A 333 -3.29 -6.79 31.57
CA LEU A 333 -1.84 -6.67 31.62
C LEU A 333 -1.27 -6.84 33.03
N GLY A 334 -2.04 -6.48 34.06
CA GLY A 334 -1.65 -6.64 35.46
C GLY A 334 -1.29 -8.09 35.84
N ALA A 335 -1.81 -9.08 35.12
CA ALA A 335 -1.43 -10.48 35.34
C ALA A 335 0.06 -10.76 35.07
N LEU A 336 0.73 -9.95 34.23
CA LEU A 336 2.16 -10.09 33.93
C LEU A 336 3.06 -9.47 35.00
N PHE A 337 2.52 -8.62 35.88
CA PHE A 337 3.30 -7.83 36.84
C PHE A 337 2.75 -7.99 38.26
N PRO A 338 2.73 -9.22 38.82
CA PRO A 338 2.22 -9.45 40.16
C PRO A 338 3.02 -8.65 41.20
N GLY A 339 2.32 -7.92 42.06
CA GLY A 339 2.94 -7.11 43.12
C GLY A 339 3.40 -5.72 42.67
N MET A 340 3.22 -5.34 41.40
CA MET A 340 3.48 -3.98 40.91
C MET A 340 2.18 -3.20 40.70
N GLU A 341 2.22 -1.89 40.91
CA GLU A 341 1.14 -0.98 40.53
C GLU A 341 1.31 -0.59 39.06
N LEU A 342 0.27 -0.87 38.26
CA LEU A 342 0.21 -0.47 36.85
C LEU A 342 -0.25 0.98 36.75
N LEU A 343 0.63 1.87 36.26
CA LEU A 343 0.35 3.29 36.16
C LEU A 343 -0.24 3.68 34.79
N SER A 344 0.38 3.21 33.71
CA SER A 344 -0.07 3.51 32.35
C SER A 344 0.39 2.46 31.34
N VAL A 345 -0.37 2.33 30.26
CA VAL A 345 -0.08 1.42 29.14
C VAL A 345 -0.38 2.16 27.84
N HIS A 346 0.61 2.28 26.97
CA HIS A 346 0.45 2.97 25.69
C HIS A 346 1.03 2.14 24.54
N PRO A 347 0.29 1.94 23.43
CA PRO A 347 0.82 1.27 22.27
C PRO A 347 1.84 2.16 21.55
N PHE A 348 2.87 1.53 21.01
CA PHE A 348 3.87 2.15 20.16
C PHE A 348 4.40 1.16 19.13
N ARG A 349 4.95 1.68 18.03
CA ARG A 349 5.53 0.87 16.95
C ARG A 349 6.80 1.52 16.43
N VAL A 350 7.79 0.68 16.18
CA VAL A 350 9.12 1.10 15.71
C VAL A 350 9.31 0.67 14.28
N THR A 351 9.85 1.56 13.44
CA THR A 351 10.31 1.25 12.08
C THR A 351 11.83 1.33 12.03
N ARG A 352 12.51 0.28 11.56
CA ARG A 352 13.97 0.25 11.41
C ARG A 352 14.40 0.36 9.96
N ASN A 353 15.61 0.85 9.73
CA ASN A 353 16.21 0.87 8.40
C ASN A 353 16.32 -0.57 7.83
N ALA A 354 15.95 -0.75 6.57
CA ALA A 354 16.09 -2.03 5.86
C ALA A 354 17.26 -2.04 4.85
N ASP A 355 17.88 -0.90 4.59
CA ASP A 355 19.04 -0.78 3.71
C ASP A 355 20.31 -1.02 4.56
N VAL A 356 20.75 -2.28 4.64
CA VAL A 356 22.09 -2.68 5.11
C VAL A 356 22.78 -3.19 3.85
N ARG A 357 23.78 -2.47 3.36
CA ARG A 357 24.59 -2.91 2.20
C ARG A 357 26.01 -3.11 2.71
N ARG A 358 26.56 -4.31 2.51
CA ARG A 358 27.99 -4.55 2.59
C ARG A 358 28.62 -4.44 1.20
N ASP A 359 29.90 -4.09 1.14
CA ASP A 359 30.65 -4.06 -0.11
C ASP A 359 30.81 -5.47 -0.68
N GLU A 360 30.48 -5.63 -1.96
CA GLU A 360 30.47 -6.91 -2.68
C GLU A 360 31.87 -7.46 -2.95
N GLU A 361 32.90 -6.61 -2.87
CA GLU A 361 34.26 -6.93 -3.29
C GLU A 361 35.01 -7.84 -2.30
N GLU A 362 34.47 -8.08 -1.09
CA GLU A 362 35.13 -8.80 0.00
C GLU A 362 34.60 -10.21 0.28
N ALA A 363 33.59 -10.72 -0.44
CA ALA A 363 32.93 -12.01 -0.12
C ALA A 363 33.04 -13.06 -1.23
N ASP A 364 33.48 -14.27 -0.84
CA ASP A 364 33.62 -15.43 -1.73
C ASP A 364 32.27 -16.14 -2.05
N ASP A 365 31.23 -15.96 -1.21
CA ASP A 365 29.89 -16.54 -1.41
C ASP A 365 28.77 -15.50 -1.20
N LEU A 366 28.07 -15.17 -2.29
CA LEU A 366 26.95 -14.22 -2.32
C LEU A 366 25.75 -14.68 -1.46
N LEU A 367 25.50 -15.99 -1.36
CA LEU A 367 24.41 -16.53 -0.53
C LEU A 367 24.68 -16.32 0.95
N GLU A 368 25.92 -16.53 1.39
CA GLU A 368 26.35 -16.33 2.77
C GLU A 368 26.29 -14.85 3.15
N LEU A 369 26.81 -13.96 2.28
CA LEU A 369 26.73 -12.51 2.47
C LEU A 369 25.28 -12.01 2.62
N ILE A 370 24.36 -12.46 1.76
CA ILE A 370 22.95 -12.05 1.84
C ILE A 370 22.29 -12.61 3.11
N SER A 371 22.65 -13.83 3.51
CA SER A 371 22.15 -14.44 4.76
C SER A 371 22.60 -13.65 5.98
N ASP A 372 23.84 -13.16 6.00
CA ASP A 372 24.37 -12.34 7.08
C ASP A 372 23.80 -10.91 7.05
N GLU A 373 23.64 -10.29 5.88
CA GLU A 373 22.93 -9.01 5.75
C GLU A 373 21.49 -9.11 6.31
N LEU A 374 20.77 -10.21 6.04
CA LEU A 374 19.43 -10.44 6.61
C LEU A 374 19.44 -10.53 8.14
N ARG A 375 20.50 -11.10 8.74
CA ARG A 375 20.66 -11.13 10.20
C ARG A 375 20.95 -9.73 10.75
N GLU A 376 21.83 -8.97 10.10
CA GLU A 376 22.20 -7.61 10.52
C GLU A 376 21.07 -6.60 10.36
N ARG A 377 20.22 -6.73 9.33
CA ARG A 377 19.01 -5.92 9.16
C ARG A 377 18.11 -5.96 10.40
N ARG A 378 18.11 -7.05 11.17
CA ARG A 378 17.39 -7.11 12.44
C ARG A 378 17.89 -6.04 13.41
N PHE A 379 19.16 -5.71 13.41
CA PHE A 379 19.79 -4.76 14.33
C PHE A 379 19.97 -3.35 13.78
N ALA A 380 19.42 -3.05 12.59
CA ALA A 380 19.53 -1.73 11.97
C ALA A 380 18.89 -0.60 12.81
N SER A 381 19.38 0.63 12.66
CA SER A 381 18.92 1.79 13.43
C SER A 381 17.42 2.07 13.28
N VAL A 382 16.82 2.66 14.31
CA VAL A 382 15.42 3.08 14.28
C VAL A 382 15.31 4.38 13.50
N VAL A 383 14.28 4.47 12.65
CA VAL A 383 14.10 5.63 11.75
C VAL A 383 12.75 6.32 11.93
N ARG A 384 11.80 5.67 12.61
CA ARG A 384 10.50 6.24 12.99
C ARG A 384 9.95 5.54 14.22
N LEU A 385 9.35 6.32 15.12
CA LEU A 385 8.57 5.84 16.26
C LEU A 385 7.13 6.36 16.13
N GLU A 386 6.17 5.44 16.02
CA GLU A 386 4.74 5.75 16.10
C GLU A 386 4.27 5.56 17.54
N VAL A 387 3.57 6.55 18.10
CA VAL A 387 3.04 6.52 19.47
C VAL A 387 1.56 6.91 19.49
N ASP A 388 0.80 6.35 20.43
CA ASP A 388 -0.53 6.86 20.74
C ASP A 388 -0.46 8.33 21.18
N GLN A 389 -1.39 9.17 20.69
CA GLN A 389 -1.38 10.61 20.97
C GLN A 389 -1.50 10.93 22.47
N HIS A 390 -2.08 10.04 23.28
CA HIS A 390 -2.30 10.25 24.71
C HIS A 390 -1.15 9.68 25.55
N MET A 391 -0.07 9.20 24.91
CA MET A 391 1.12 8.77 25.62
C MET A 391 1.75 9.95 26.39
N PRO A 392 2.03 9.82 27.70
CA PRO A 392 2.65 10.88 28.47
C PRO A 392 4.04 11.24 27.93
N GLU A 393 4.37 12.53 27.96
CA GLU A 393 5.64 13.07 27.45
C GLU A 393 6.87 12.37 28.03
N HIS A 394 6.87 12.07 29.34
CA HIS A 394 7.98 11.36 29.98
C HIS A 394 8.20 9.94 29.43
N VAL A 395 7.16 9.25 28.96
CA VAL A 395 7.27 7.92 28.32
C VAL A 395 7.81 8.08 26.89
N ILE A 396 7.36 9.11 26.18
CA ILE A 396 7.84 9.44 24.84
C ILE A 396 9.33 9.78 24.88
N ASP A 397 9.75 10.65 25.79
CA ASP A 397 11.16 11.00 25.99
C ASP A 397 12.00 9.79 26.39
N TRP A 398 11.47 8.91 27.25
CA TRP A 398 12.13 7.66 27.59
C TRP A 398 12.40 6.79 26.36
N LEU A 399 11.35 6.53 25.55
CA LEU A 399 11.48 5.76 24.32
C LEU A 399 12.43 6.44 23.33
N ARG A 400 12.33 7.75 23.16
CA ARG A 400 13.18 8.57 22.28
C ARG A 400 14.65 8.43 22.63
N MET A 401 15.02 8.61 23.90
CA MET A 401 16.40 8.47 24.37
C MET A 401 16.92 7.03 24.23
N ARG A 402 16.09 6.03 24.56
CA ARG A 402 16.50 4.61 24.47
C ARG A 402 16.64 4.09 23.04
N LEU A 403 15.89 4.66 22.10
CA LEU A 403 15.88 4.29 20.69
C LEU A 403 16.80 5.15 19.82
N ASP A 404 17.48 6.14 20.42
CA ASP A 404 18.36 7.10 19.76
C ASP A 404 17.65 7.83 18.60
N LEU A 405 16.57 8.53 18.96
CA LEU A 405 15.70 9.24 18.02
C LEU A 405 15.61 10.73 18.34
N ASP A 406 15.34 11.51 17.30
CA ASP A 406 14.98 12.92 17.45
C ASP A 406 13.46 13.09 17.57
N MET A 407 12.99 14.24 18.04
CA MET A 407 11.54 14.51 18.15
C MET A 407 10.85 14.49 16.78
N GLU A 408 11.59 14.83 15.73
CA GLU A 408 11.18 14.81 14.33
C GLU A 408 10.93 13.39 13.79
N ASP A 409 11.40 12.34 14.49
CA ASP A 409 11.16 10.94 14.14
C ASP A 409 9.90 10.35 14.79
N ILE A 410 9.24 11.12 15.65
CA ILE A 410 8.06 10.68 16.40
C ILE A 410 6.79 11.06 15.65
N TYR A 411 5.90 10.08 15.50
CA TYR A 411 4.64 10.18 14.77
C TYR A 411 3.51 9.92 15.76
N PHE A 412 2.74 10.95 16.05
CA PHE A 412 1.59 10.86 16.95
C PHE A 412 0.38 10.34 16.17
N VAL A 413 -0.21 9.25 16.66
CA VAL A 413 -1.34 8.59 16.00
C VAL A 413 -2.56 8.61 16.91
N THR A 414 -3.69 9.07 16.37
CA THR A 414 -4.98 9.06 17.05
C THR A 414 -5.70 7.72 16.83
N GLY A 415 -5.73 6.86 17.85
CA GLY A 415 -6.46 5.59 17.80
C GLY A 415 -5.61 4.42 17.31
N LEU A 416 -6.07 3.67 16.29
CA LEU A 416 -5.39 2.42 15.89
C LEU A 416 -4.04 2.71 15.22
N LEU A 417 -2.94 2.36 15.91
CA LEU A 417 -1.60 2.30 15.30
C LEU A 417 -1.54 1.20 14.23
N ASP A 418 -0.62 1.30 13.27
CA ASP A 418 -0.41 0.24 12.28
C ASP A 418 -1.69 -0.10 11.49
N LEU A 419 -2.07 0.81 10.58
CA LEU A 419 -3.28 0.66 9.75
C LEU A 419 -3.18 -0.49 8.73
N THR A 420 -2.04 -1.19 8.60
CA THR A 420 -1.97 -2.42 7.81
C THR A 420 -2.85 -3.53 8.40
N ALA A 421 -3.22 -3.42 9.68
CA ALA A 421 -4.20 -4.30 10.30
C ALA A 421 -5.58 -4.23 9.64
N LEU A 422 -5.86 -3.23 8.80
CA LEU A 422 -7.12 -3.14 8.07
C LEU A 422 -7.23 -4.16 6.91
N PHE A 423 -6.16 -4.85 6.51
CA PHE A 423 -6.24 -5.91 5.49
C PHE A 423 -7.28 -7.00 5.84
N PRO A 424 -7.21 -7.67 7.01
CA PRO A 424 -8.26 -8.59 7.44
C PRO A 424 -9.68 -8.00 7.49
N VAL A 425 -9.81 -6.71 7.82
CA VAL A 425 -11.13 -6.02 7.84
C VAL A 425 -11.66 -5.85 6.42
N ALA A 426 -10.80 -5.49 5.47
CA ALA A 426 -11.15 -5.41 4.06
C ALA A 426 -11.46 -6.79 3.45
N ASP A 427 -10.96 -7.87 4.05
CA ASP A 427 -11.16 -9.24 3.57
C ASP A 427 -12.45 -9.89 4.09
N LEU A 428 -13.21 -9.24 4.99
CA LEU A 428 -14.52 -9.73 5.48
C LEU A 428 -15.46 -10.12 4.32
N GLU A 429 -16.26 -11.17 4.49
CA GLU A 429 -17.08 -11.77 3.42
C GLU A 429 -18.40 -11.02 3.16
N TYR A 430 -18.28 -9.80 2.61
CA TYR A 430 -19.39 -8.98 2.11
C TYR A 430 -19.17 -8.67 0.61
N PRO A 431 -19.55 -9.60 -0.30
CA PRO A 431 -19.25 -9.48 -1.73
C PRO A 431 -19.76 -8.20 -2.39
N GLU A 432 -20.90 -7.68 -1.92
CA GLU A 432 -21.51 -6.42 -2.36
C GLU A 432 -20.69 -5.17 -2.00
N LEU A 433 -19.77 -5.30 -1.03
CA LEU A 433 -18.87 -4.24 -0.59
C LEU A 433 -17.44 -4.41 -1.15
N LYS A 434 -17.23 -5.37 -2.07
CA LYS A 434 -15.96 -5.64 -2.74
C LYS A 434 -16.07 -5.41 -4.25
N TYR A 435 -14.93 -5.39 -4.94
CA TYR A 435 -14.97 -5.48 -6.41
C TYR A 435 -15.62 -6.79 -6.86
N ALA A 436 -16.30 -6.74 -8.01
CA ALA A 436 -16.73 -7.94 -8.69
C ALA A 436 -15.52 -8.85 -8.96
N SER A 437 -15.63 -10.11 -8.55
CA SER A 437 -14.56 -11.07 -8.75
C SER A 437 -14.23 -11.22 -10.23
N TRP A 438 -12.95 -11.08 -10.58
CA TRP A 438 -12.46 -11.25 -11.94
C TRP A 438 -11.77 -12.60 -12.10
N THR A 439 -12.27 -13.41 -13.03
CA THR A 439 -11.61 -14.66 -13.44
C THR A 439 -10.87 -14.43 -14.75
N ALA A 440 -9.56 -14.60 -14.71
CA ALA A 440 -8.70 -14.48 -15.89
C ALA A 440 -9.15 -15.44 -17.00
N ARG A 441 -9.22 -14.93 -18.23
CA ARG A 441 -9.69 -15.69 -19.39
C ARG A 441 -8.56 -16.45 -20.05
N THR A 442 -8.83 -17.64 -20.56
CA THR A 442 -7.90 -18.29 -21.50
C THR A 442 -7.96 -17.56 -22.85
N PRO A 443 -6.83 -17.13 -23.44
CA PRO A 443 -6.78 -16.54 -24.77
C PRO A 443 -7.49 -17.42 -25.79
N ALA A 444 -8.22 -16.83 -26.74
CA ALA A 444 -9.08 -17.58 -27.66
C ALA A 444 -8.30 -18.67 -28.43
N VAL A 445 -7.08 -18.36 -28.85
CA VAL A 445 -6.19 -19.30 -29.56
C VAL A 445 -5.76 -20.51 -28.71
N LEU A 446 -5.83 -20.40 -27.38
CA LEU A 446 -5.50 -21.48 -26.44
C LEU A 446 -6.73 -22.24 -25.94
N ARG A 447 -7.95 -21.82 -26.31
CA ARG A 447 -9.18 -22.51 -25.92
C ARG A 447 -9.33 -23.78 -26.75
N TYR A 448 -9.63 -24.88 -26.08
CA TYR A 448 -9.91 -26.16 -26.71
C TYR A 448 -11.15 -26.79 -26.06
N PRO A 449 -12.14 -27.26 -26.85
CA PRO A 449 -13.40 -27.78 -26.32
C PRO A 449 -13.31 -29.18 -25.69
N GLY A 450 -12.24 -29.95 -25.99
CA GLY A 450 -12.01 -31.28 -25.42
C GLY A 450 -11.10 -31.27 -24.20
N THR A 451 -10.49 -32.41 -23.88
CA THR A 451 -9.61 -32.50 -22.70
C THR A 451 -8.26 -31.81 -22.95
N MET A 452 -7.61 -31.34 -21.89
CA MET A 452 -6.26 -30.76 -22.01
C MET A 452 -5.21 -31.71 -22.58
N LYS A 453 -5.44 -33.04 -22.56
CA LYS A 453 -4.56 -34.03 -23.18
C LYS A 453 -4.67 -34.05 -24.71
N GLU A 454 -5.83 -33.67 -25.24
CA GLU A 454 -6.12 -33.61 -26.67
C GLU A 454 -5.89 -32.22 -27.26
N ALA A 455 -5.74 -31.21 -26.39
CA ALA A 455 -5.46 -29.85 -26.80
C ALA A 455 -4.14 -29.77 -27.61
N PRO A 456 -4.09 -28.96 -28.68
CA PRO A 456 -2.85 -28.73 -29.41
C PRO A 456 -1.76 -28.23 -28.46
N SER A 457 -0.53 -28.73 -28.63
CA SER A 457 0.60 -28.28 -27.82
C SER A 457 0.80 -26.77 -27.96
N ILE A 458 1.19 -26.12 -26.87
CA ILE A 458 1.48 -24.70 -26.87
C ILE A 458 2.57 -24.33 -27.89
N PHE A 459 3.54 -25.23 -28.14
CA PHE A 459 4.55 -25.06 -29.18
C PHE A 459 3.93 -25.03 -30.59
N SER A 460 2.94 -25.88 -30.87
CA SER A 460 2.29 -25.87 -32.20
C SER A 460 1.47 -24.62 -32.42
N ILE A 461 0.96 -24.00 -31.35
CA ILE A 461 0.22 -22.75 -31.39
C ILE A 461 1.17 -21.57 -31.64
N ILE A 462 2.27 -21.45 -30.88
CA ILE A 462 3.27 -20.38 -31.05
C ILE A 462 3.89 -20.40 -32.46
N ARG A 463 4.02 -21.57 -33.09
CA ARG A 463 4.49 -21.67 -34.49
C ARG A 463 3.57 -21.02 -35.52
N GLN A 464 2.28 -20.85 -35.21
CA GLN A 464 1.34 -20.22 -36.13
C GLN A 464 1.42 -18.69 -36.06
N GLY A 465 1.98 -18.15 -34.98
CA GLY A 465 2.19 -16.73 -34.77
C GLY A 465 2.51 -16.41 -33.32
N ASP A 466 3.13 -15.26 -33.12
CA ASP A 466 3.42 -14.74 -31.79
C ASP A 466 2.14 -14.54 -30.98
N LEU A 467 2.24 -14.83 -29.68
CA LEU A 467 1.14 -14.64 -28.73
C LEU A 467 1.56 -13.60 -27.69
N LEU A 468 0.96 -12.41 -27.76
CA LEU A 468 1.03 -11.42 -26.71
C LEU A 468 -0.06 -11.70 -25.69
N VAL A 469 0.32 -11.89 -24.43
CA VAL A 469 -0.60 -12.10 -23.30
C VAL A 469 -0.62 -10.90 -22.36
N HIS A 470 -1.80 -10.60 -21.81
CA HIS A 470 -2.02 -9.49 -20.90
C HIS A 470 -2.60 -9.96 -19.57
N HIS A 471 -1.77 -10.03 -18.54
CA HIS A 471 -2.17 -10.31 -17.16
C HIS A 471 -2.69 -9.01 -16.49
N PRO A 472 -3.67 -9.09 -15.57
CA PRO A 472 -4.36 -10.28 -15.05
C PRO A 472 -5.59 -10.69 -15.89
N TYR A 473 -5.85 -10.03 -17.02
CA TYR A 473 -7.02 -10.30 -17.85
C TYR A 473 -6.98 -11.70 -18.47
N GLU A 474 -5.78 -12.15 -18.84
CA GLU A 474 -5.52 -13.47 -19.39
C GLU A 474 -4.81 -14.38 -18.38
N SER A 475 -5.15 -15.66 -18.40
CA SER A 475 -4.70 -16.64 -17.42
C SER A 475 -3.21 -16.94 -17.55
N PHE A 476 -2.42 -16.60 -16.51
CA PHE A 476 -1.02 -17.01 -16.37
C PHE A 476 -0.87 -18.54 -16.40
N ASP A 477 -1.81 -19.25 -15.76
CA ASP A 477 -1.81 -20.70 -15.66
C ASP A 477 -1.97 -21.35 -17.04
N ALA A 478 -2.88 -20.80 -17.87
CA ALA A 478 -3.16 -21.32 -19.21
C ALA A 478 -2.12 -20.91 -20.27
N THR A 479 -1.22 -19.98 -19.95
CA THR A 479 -0.26 -19.38 -20.90
C THR A 479 1.18 -19.69 -20.50
N VAL A 480 1.81 -18.84 -19.68
CA VAL A 480 3.22 -18.90 -19.30
C VAL A 480 3.54 -20.15 -18.48
N LEU A 481 2.69 -20.49 -17.50
CA LEU A 481 2.89 -21.71 -16.73
C LEU A 481 2.73 -22.96 -17.60
N ARG A 482 1.71 -22.96 -18.46
CA ARG A 482 1.48 -24.05 -19.44
C ARG A 482 2.71 -24.25 -20.34
N LEU A 483 3.35 -23.18 -20.80
CA LEU A 483 4.58 -23.25 -21.61
C LEU A 483 5.68 -24.04 -20.88
N VAL A 484 5.98 -23.66 -19.63
CA VAL A 484 7.04 -24.31 -18.85
C VAL A 484 6.68 -25.75 -18.49
N GLN A 485 5.42 -26.02 -18.17
CA GLN A 485 4.95 -27.37 -17.85
C GLN A 485 4.95 -28.31 -19.06
N GLU A 486 4.54 -27.85 -20.24
CA GLU A 486 4.65 -28.64 -21.47
C GLU A 486 6.13 -28.87 -21.83
N ALA A 487 6.98 -27.85 -21.69
CA ALA A 487 8.41 -27.98 -21.92
C ALA A 487 9.07 -29.03 -21.01
N ALA A 488 8.68 -29.09 -19.74
CA ALA A 488 9.20 -30.06 -18.79
C ALA A 488 8.85 -31.51 -19.18
N ARG A 489 7.69 -31.74 -19.80
CA ARG A 489 7.16 -33.07 -20.15
C ARG A 489 7.53 -33.52 -21.57
N ASP A 490 7.74 -32.61 -22.51
CA ASP A 490 8.05 -32.95 -23.90
C ASP A 490 9.43 -33.62 -24.00
N ALA A 491 9.49 -34.81 -24.60
CA ALA A 491 10.73 -35.55 -24.81
C ALA A 491 11.68 -34.88 -25.84
N ASN A 492 11.15 -34.02 -26.71
CA ASN A 492 11.93 -33.30 -27.71
C ASN A 492 12.56 -32.01 -27.17
N VAL A 493 12.23 -31.59 -25.95
CA VAL A 493 12.86 -30.42 -25.34
C VAL A 493 14.20 -30.83 -24.75
N LEU A 494 15.25 -30.16 -25.19
CA LEU A 494 16.63 -30.46 -24.81
C LEU A 494 17.10 -29.56 -23.66
N ALA A 495 16.69 -28.29 -23.66
CA ALA A 495 17.12 -27.32 -22.66
C ALA A 495 16.02 -26.33 -22.28
N ILE A 496 16.04 -25.89 -21.02
CA ILE A 496 15.21 -24.80 -20.49
C ILE A 496 16.12 -23.83 -19.73
N LYS A 497 16.13 -22.56 -20.12
CA LYS A 497 16.81 -21.48 -19.38
C LYS A 497 15.79 -20.47 -18.89
N GLN A 498 15.87 -20.04 -17.64
CA GLN A 498 14.89 -19.09 -17.08
C GLN A 498 15.51 -18.14 -16.07
N THR A 499 15.05 -16.89 -16.03
CA THR A 499 15.35 -15.94 -14.95
C THR A 499 14.26 -15.97 -13.87
N LEU A 500 14.65 -16.00 -12.60
CA LEU A 500 13.76 -15.97 -11.44
C LEU A 500 14.14 -14.80 -10.52
N TYR A 501 13.21 -13.86 -10.37
CA TYR A 501 13.39 -12.67 -9.52
C TYR A 501 12.61 -12.79 -8.20
N ARG A 502 11.32 -13.08 -8.29
CA ARG A 502 10.40 -13.31 -7.16
C ARG A 502 9.46 -14.46 -7.49
N THR A 503 9.39 -15.48 -6.64
CA THR A 503 8.35 -16.52 -6.75
C THR A 503 7.63 -16.73 -5.43
N SER A 504 6.71 -17.68 -5.35
CA SER A 504 6.00 -18.01 -4.10
C SER A 504 6.54 -19.30 -3.49
N ALA A 505 6.40 -19.48 -2.17
CA ALA A 505 6.93 -20.64 -1.42
C ALA A 505 6.66 -22.00 -2.11
N ASN A 506 5.49 -22.12 -2.76
CA ASN A 506 5.07 -23.29 -3.52
C ASN A 506 4.91 -22.95 -5.02
N SER A 507 5.97 -22.46 -5.67
CA SER A 507 5.94 -22.03 -7.07
C SER A 507 5.78 -23.22 -8.04
N PRO A 508 4.69 -23.29 -8.84
CA PRO A 508 4.52 -24.34 -9.85
C PRO A 508 5.57 -24.29 -10.98
N ILE A 509 6.17 -23.11 -11.23
CA ILE A 509 7.27 -22.95 -12.19
C ILE A 509 8.51 -23.69 -11.69
N VAL A 510 8.89 -23.50 -10.43
CA VAL A 510 10.05 -24.16 -9.84
C VAL A 510 9.87 -25.68 -9.86
N GLN A 511 8.67 -26.17 -9.55
CA GLN A 511 8.35 -27.60 -9.64
C GLN A 511 8.50 -28.15 -11.07
N ALA A 512 8.04 -27.41 -12.09
CA ALA A 512 8.18 -27.82 -13.48
C ALA A 512 9.66 -27.85 -13.93
N LEU A 513 10.48 -26.90 -13.47
CA LEU A 513 11.93 -26.90 -13.74
C LEU A 513 12.64 -28.08 -13.08
N VAL A 514 12.29 -28.41 -11.84
CA VAL A 514 12.78 -29.62 -11.14
C VAL A 514 12.42 -30.88 -11.93
N GLN A 515 11.17 -31.01 -12.39
CA GLN A 515 10.75 -32.15 -13.21
C GLN A 515 11.52 -32.23 -14.53
N ALA A 516 11.78 -31.09 -15.17
CA ALA A 516 12.56 -31.04 -16.40
C ALA A 516 13.99 -31.55 -16.20
N ALA A 517 14.67 -31.13 -15.12
CA ALA A 517 16.01 -31.56 -14.79
C ALA A 517 16.06 -33.07 -14.45
N GLN A 518 15.10 -33.55 -13.67
CA GLN A 518 14.96 -34.99 -13.36
C GLN A 518 14.68 -35.84 -14.61
N ALA A 519 14.03 -35.27 -15.62
CA ALA A 519 13.83 -35.90 -16.93
C ALA A 519 15.07 -35.83 -17.85
N GLY A 520 16.23 -35.37 -17.36
CA GLY A 520 17.50 -35.33 -18.08
C GLY A 520 17.67 -34.12 -19.01
N LYS A 521 16.80 -33.11 -18.94
CA LYS A 521 16.92 -31.89 -19.74
C LYS A 521 17.98 -30.97 -19.15
N GLN A 522 18.67 -30.21 -19.98
CA GLN A 522 19.59 -29.17 -19.50
C GLN A 522 18.81 -27.98 -18.96
N VAL A 523 18.74 -27.83 -17.64
CA VAL A 523 18.03 -26.72 -17.01
C VAL A 523 19.03 -25.75 -16.39
N ALA A 524 18.95 -24.47 -16.78
CA ALA A 524 19.73 -23.40 -16.19
C ALA A 524 18.82 -22.29 -15.67
N VAL A 525 19.04 -21.85 -14.44
CA VAL A 525 18.20 -20.84 -13.80
C VAL A 525 19.06 -19.75 -13.21
N LEU A 526 18.79 -18.51 -13.59
CA LEU A 526 19.39 -17.35 -12.94
C LEU A 526 18.46 -16.87 -11.82
N VAL A 527 18.96 -16.89 -10.58
CA VAL A 527 18.21 -16.44 -9.40
C VAL A 527 18.73 -15.08 -8.94
N GLU A 528 17.88 -14.06 -8.95
CA GLU A 528 18.20 -12.75 -8.38
C GLU A 528 17.94 -12.77 -6.86
N LEU A 529 19.00 -12.97 -6.08
CA LEU A 529 18.91 -13.04 -4.62
C LEU A 529 18.69 -11.67 -3.97
N ARG A 530 18.98 -10.55 -4.64
CA ARG A 530 18.79 -9.18 -4.09
C ARG A 530 17.40 -8.61 -4.35
N ALA A 531 16.43 -9.45 -4.72
CA ALA A 531 15.03 -9.08 -4.77
C ALA A 531 14.55 -8.77 -3.34
N ARG A 532 14.33 -7.48 -3.06
CA ARG A 532 14.01 -6.99 -1.71
C ARG A 532 12.74 -7.65 -1.15
N PHE A 533 12.82 -8.14 0.09
CA PHE A 533 11.80 -8.83 0.90
C PHE A 533 11.47 -10.27 0.53
N ASP A 534 12.11 -10.83 -0.50
CA ASP A 534 11.91 -12.22 -0.94
C ASP A 534 13.19 -13.06 -0.79
N GLU A 535 14.24 -12.50 -0.18
CA GLU A 535 15.58 -13.11 -0.16
C GLU A 535 15.58 -14.49 0.52
N GLU A 536 14.92 -14.64 1.66
CA GLU A 536 14.83 -15.91 2.39
C GLU A 536 14.17 -17.02 1.56
N ASN A 537 13.10 -16.66 0.84
CA ASN A 537 12.40 -17.59 -0.05
C ASN A 537 13.25 -17.94 -1.28
N ASN A 538 13.93 -16.95 -1.88
CA ASN A 538 14.82 -17.16 -3.02
C ASN A 538 15.97 -18.13 -2.69
N ILE A 539 16.57 -18.01 -1.49
CA ILE A 539 17.60 -18.94 -0.99
C ILE A 539 17.05 -20.37 -0.88
N GLY A 540 15.82 -20.52 -0.38
CA GLY A 540 15.17 -21.82 -0.22
C GLY A 540 15.02 -22.58 -1.55
N TRP A 541 14.53 -21.92 -2.60
CA TRP A 541 14.34 -22.58 -3.90
C TRP A 541 15.64 -22.77 -4.67
N ALA A 542 16.62 -21.88 -4.53
CA ALA A 542 17.94 -22.05 -5.15
C ALA A 542 18.54 -23.40 -4.72
N ARG A 543 18.54 -23.68 -3.42
CA ARG A 543 18.98 -24.98 -2.87
C ARG A 543 18.15 -26.16 -3.38
N MET A 544 16.84 -25.98 -3.57
CA MET A 544 15.96 -27.03 -4.09
C MET A 544 16.26 -27.35 -5.57
N LEU A 545 16.50 -26.33 -6.39
CA LEU A 545 16.87 -26.44 -7.80
C LEU A 545 18.24 -27.11 -7.96
N GLU A 546 19.25 -26.67 -7.19
CA GLU A 546 20.59 -27.28 -7.20
C GLU A 546 20.55 -28.78 -6.89
N ARG A 547 19.79 -29.18 -5.85
CA ARG A 547 19.60 -30.59 -5.48
C ARG A 547 18.94 -31.43 -6.58
N ALA A 548 18.16 -30.80 -7.46
CA ALA A 548 17.52 -31.47 -8.59
C ALA A 548 18.41 -31.55 -9.84
N GLY A 549 19.66 -31.06 -9.78
CA GLY A 549 20.59 -31.05 -10.91
C GLY A 549 20.42 -29.85 -11.86
N VAL A 550 19.68 -28.82 -11.45
CA VAL A 550 19.56 -27.56 -12.21
C VAL A 550 20.85 -26.75 -12.04
N HIS A 551 21.36 -26.19 -13.13
CA HIS A 551 22.47 -25.23 -13.07
C HIS A 551 21.95 -23.87 -12.58
N VAL A 552 22.10 -23.61 -11.28
CA VAL A 552 21.71 -22.34 -10.67
C VAL A 552 22.87 -21.36 -10.75
N THR A 553 22.61 -20.18 -11.29
CA THR A 553 23.55 -19.06 -11.32
C THR A 553 22.95 -17.89 -10.55
N TYR A 554 23.76 -17.23 -9.74
CA TYR A 554 23.37 -16.00 -9.07
C TYR A 554 23.80 -14.81 -9.95
N GLY A 555 23.02 -13.72 -9.95
CA GLY A 555 23.23 -12.57 -10.86
C GLY A 555 24.69 -12.09 -10.97
N LEU A 556 25.00 -11.34 -12.03
CA LEU A 556 26.34 -10.79 -12.24
C LEU A 556 26.72 -9.79 -11.13
N VAL A 557 27.94 -9.87 -10.61
CA VAL A 557 28.45 -8.94 -9.58
C VAL A 557 28.31 -7.50 -10.05
N GLY A 558 27.83 -6.62 -9.16
CA GLY A 558 27.55 -5.22 -9.47
C GLY A 558 26.31 -4.96 -10.35
N LEU A 559 25.59 -5.99 -10.81
CA LEU A 559 24.40 -5.85 -11.65
C LEU A 559 23.21 -6.62 -11.06
N LYS A 560 22.03 -6.02 -11.18
CA LYS A 560 20.76 -6.68 -10.85
C LYS A 560 20.09 -7.21 -12.11
N THR A 561 19.71 -8.48 -12.09
CA THR A 561 18.98 -9.09 -13.20
C THR A 561 17.48 -8.89 -13.03
N HIS A 562 16.92 -7.91 -13.73
CA HIS A 562 15.49 -7.61 -13.67
C HIS A 562 14.69 -8.20 -14.84
N THR A 563 15.32 -8.81 -15.84
CA THR A 563 14.61 -9.37 -17.00
C THR A 563 13.81 -10.62 -16.63
N LYS A 564 12.65 -10.85 -17.27
CA LYS A 564 11.81 -12.05 -17.06
C LYS A 564 11.70 -12.81 -18.37
N VAL A 565 12.63 -13.73 -18.55
CA VAL A 565 12.78 -14.44 -19.80
C VAL A 565 12.86 -15.94 -19.56
N THR A 566 12.15 -16.70 -20.38
CA THR A 566 12.26 -18.15 -20.49
C THR A 566 12.69 -18.47 -21.91
N LEU A 567 13.69 -19.33 -22.05
CA LEU A 567 14.12 -19.91 -23.31
C LEU A 567 13.96 -21.42 -23.24
N ILE A 568 13.30 -21.99 -24.23
CA ILE A 568 13.13 -23.43 -24.40
C ILE A 568 13.72 -23.82 -25.75
N VAL A 569 14.69 -24.74 -25.74
CA VAL A 569 15.29 -25.28 -26.96
C VAL A 569 14.71 -26.66 -27.21
N ARG A 570 14.03 -26.81 -28.35
CA ARG A 570 13.30 -28.03 -28.74
C ARG A 570 13.83 -28.55 -30.07
N GLN A 571 14.02 -29.86 -30.16
CA GLN A 571 14.37 -30.53 -31.40
C GLN A 571 13.11 -30.77 -32.25
N GLU A 572 13.10 -30.25 -33.48
CA GLU A 572 11.99 -30.42 -34.41
C GLU A 572 12.51 -30.75 -35.81
N ARG A 573 12.09 -31.90 -36.36
CA ARG A 573 12.44 -32.33 -37.74
C ARG A 573 13.95 -32.32 -38.05
N GLY A 574 14.79 -32.55 -37.03
CA GLY A 574 16.25 -32.57 -37.16
C GLY A 574 16.95 -31.27 -36.80
N ASP A 575 16.22 -30.15 -36.72
CA ASP A 575 16.76 -28.83 -36.34
C ASP A 575 16.42 -28.45 -34.90
N LEU A 576 17.19 -27.51 -34.35
CA LEU A 576 16.87 -26.89 -33.07
C LEU A 576 16.02 -25.64 -33.30
N ARG A 577 14.96 -25.52 -32.52
CA ARG A 577 14.10 -24.33 -32.48
C ARG A 577 14.03 -23.77 -31.06
N SER A 578 14.16 -22.47 -30.97
CA SER A 578 14.01 -21.72 -29.73
C SER A 578 12.58 -21.21 -29.60
N TYR A 579 11.99 -21.42 -28.43
CA TYR A 579 10.74 -20.80 -27.99
C TYR A 579 11.04 -19.91 -26.80
N CYS A 580 10.58 -18.68 -26.84
CA CYS A 580 10.84 -17.69 -25.82
C CYS A 580 9.54 -17.20 -25.17
N HIS A 581 9.61 -16.94 -23.87
CA HIS A 581 8.70 -16.02 -23.19
C HIS A 581 9.49 -14.80 -22.73
N ILE A 582 9.01 -13.59 -23.03
CA ILE A 582 9.58 -12.33 -22.56
C ILE A 582 8.49 -11.54 -21.86
N GLY A 583 8.62 -11.36 -20.55
CA GLY A 583 7.63 -10.73 -19.70
C GLY A 583 8.09 -9.41 -19.09
N THR A 584 7.13 -8.53 -18.84
CA THR A 584 7.29 -7.36 -17.96
C THR A 584 7.15 -7.74 -16.48
N GLY A 585 6.31 -8.73 -16.19
CA GLY A 585 6.03 -9.26 -14.84
C GLY A 585 6.85 -10.47 -14.42
N ASN A 586 6.85 -10.75 -13.12
CA ASN A 586 7.52 -11.90 -12.50
C ASN A 586 6.81 -13.24 -12.76
N TYR A 587 7.54 -14.35 -12.67
CA TYR A 587 7.00 -15.71 -12.73
C TYR A 587 6.30 -16.14 -11.43
N ASN A 588 5.32 -15.37 -10.97
CA ASN A 588 4.54 -15.64 -9.76
C ASN A 588 3.04 -15.57 -10.06
N ALA A 589 2.38 -16.73 -10.02
CA ALA A 589 0.97 -16.88 -10.35
C ALA A 589 0.02 -16.08 -9.42
N LYS A 590 0.43 -15.81 -8.17
CA LYS A 590 -0.38 -15.00 -7.25
C LYS A 590 -0.35 -13.53 -7.66
N THR A 591 0.84 -12.99 -7.91
CA THR A 591 0.99 -11.58 -8.32
C THR A 591 0.46 -11.35 -9.74
N ALA A 592 0.54 -12.33 -10.64
CA ALA A 592 -0.03 -12.23 -11.99
C ALA A 592 -1.56 -12.04 -12.01
N ARG A 593 -2.26 -12.23 -10.88
CA ARG A 593 -3.69 -11.92 -10.73
C ARG A 593 -3.96 -10.48 -10.25
N LEU A 594 -2.93 -9.79 -9.79
CA LEU A 594 -3.01 -8.45 -9.21
C LEU A 594 -2.31 -7.39 -10.07
N TYR A 595 -1.15 -7.73 -10.64
CA TYR A 595 -0.35 -6.82 -11.45
C TYR A 595 -0.76 -6.89 -12.92
N THR A 596 -0.66 -5.73 -13.59
CA THR A 596 -0.87 -5.61 -15.03
C THR A 596 0.47 -5.80 -15.73
N ASP A 597 0.61 -6.90 -16.47
CA ASP A 597 1.85 -7.29 -17.11
C ASP A 597 1.58 -7.83 -18.51
N LEU A 598 2.47 -7.51 -19.45
CA LEU A 598 2.54 -8.11 -20.77
C LEU A 598 3.57 -9.24 -20.81
N GLY A 599 3.25 -10.30 -21.54
CA GLY A 599 4.15 -11.40 -21.86
C GLY A 599 4.10 -11.76 -23.34
N LEU A 600 5.24 -11.84 -24.01
CA LEU A 600 5.34 -12.29 -25.40
C LEU A 600 5.80 -13.74 -25.45
N LEU A 601 4.99 -14.63 -26.03
CA LEU A 601 5.40 -15.99 -26.40
C LEU A 601 5.69 -16.02 -27.90
N THR A 602 6.89 -16.42 -28.27
CA THR A 602 7.38 -16.35 -29.66
C THR A 602 8.32 -17.49 -30.00
N CYS A 603 8.41 -17.83 -31.27
CA CYS A 603 9.48 -18.65 -31.84
C CYS A 603 10.21 -17.95 -32.99
N ASP A 604 10.22 -16.60 -32.99
CA ASP A 604 11.01 -15.82 -33.93
C ASP A 604 12.50 -16.20 -33.81
N PRO A 605 13.16 -16.55 -34.92
CA PRO A 605 14.53 -17.05 -34.88
C PRO A 605 15.55 -15.98 -34.48
N VAL A 606 15.32 -14.71 -34.83
CA VAL A 606 16.24 -13.60 -34.51
C VAL A 606 16.16 -13.29 -33.02
N LEU A 607 14.94 -13.11 -32.50
CA LEU A 607 14.71 -12.88 -31.07
C LEU A 607 15.15 -14.08 -30.23
N GLY A 608 14.89 -15.30 -30.72
CA GLY A 608 15.37 -16.54 -30.09
C GLY A 608 16.89 -16.57 -29.95
N GLN A 609 17.63 -16.14 -30.99
CA GLN A 609 19.08 -16.05 -30.95
C GLN A 609 19.57 -14.94 -30.00
N ASP A 610 18.90 -13.79 -29.95
CA ASP A 610 19.21 -12.72 -28.99
C ASP A 610 19.02 -13.18 -27.54
N VAL A 611 17.96 -13.94 -27.26
CA VAL A 611 17.72 -14.52 -25.93
C VAL A 611 18.77 -15.59 -25.58
N VAL A 612 19.21 -16.40 -26.54
CA VAL A 612 20.34 -17.32 -26.35
C VAL A 612 21.60 -16.55 -25.95
N ARG A 613 21.93 -15.48 -26.69
CA ARG A 613 23.08 -14.60 -26.38
C ARG A 613 22.95 -13.93 -25.02
N LEU A 614 21.75 -13.51 -24.63
CA LEU A 614 21.47 -12.98 -23.29
C LEU A 614 21.80 -14.01 -22.21
N PHE A 615 21.36 -15.27 -22.35
CA PHE A 615 21.74 -16.29 -21.38
C PHE A 615 23.24 -16.60 -21.37
N HIS A 616 23.93 -16.55 -22.51
CA HIS A 616 25.40 -16.68 -22.53
C HIS A 616 26.11 -15.54 -21.80
N TYR A 617 25.58 -14.32 -21.88
CA TYR A 617 26.07 -13.18 -21.10
C TYR A 617 25.79 -13.32 -19.61
N LEU A 618 24.61 -13.85 -19.25
CA LEU A 618 24.18 -14.00 -17.85
C LEU A 618 24.85 -15.18 -17.14
N THR A 619 25.08 -16.30 -17.83
CA THR A 619 25.64 -17.52 -17.23
C THR A 619 27.11 -17.75 -17.58
N GLY A 620 27.73 -16.88 -18.37
CA GLY A 620 29.12 -17.05 -18.83
C GLY A 620 29.84 -15.72 -19.03
N TYR A 621 31.17 -15.76 -19.13
CA TYR A 621 32.03 -14.58 -19.33
C TYR A 621 31.98 -14.01 -20.76
N ALA A 622 30.82 -14.04 -21.42
CA ALA A 622 30.65 -13.64 -22.80
C ALA A 622 30.27 -12.15 -22.89
N GLN A 623 31.16 -11.25 -22.45
CA GLN A 623 30.86 -9.83 -22.23
C GLN A 623 30.57 -8.99 -23.50
N GLU A 624 30.88 -9.52 -24.68
CA GLU A 624 30.68 -8.88 -25.98
C GLU A 624 29.60 -9.63 -26.79
N GLN A 625 28.34 -9.48 -26.39
CA GLN A 625 27.19 -9.93 -27.18
C GLN A 625 26.59 -8.77 -27.96
N ALA A 626 26.33 -9.00 -29.25
CA ALA A 626 25.52 -8.11 -30.06
C ALA A 626 24.08 -8.64 -30.15
N TYR A 627 23.12 -7.73 -30.05
CA TYR A 627 21.69 -8.02 -30.14
C TYR A 627 21.11 -7.32 -31.37
N GLU A 628 20.21 -7.99 -32.07
CA GLU A 628 19.60 -7.48 -33.31
C GLU A 628 18.25 -6.81 -33.03
N GLN A 629 17.40 -7.45 -32.24
CA GLN A 629 16.07 -6.97 -31.85
C GLN A 629 16.00 -6.63 -30.36
N ALA A 630 16.66 -7.40 -29.49
CA ALA A 630 16.57 -7.22 -28.05
C ALA A 630 17.34 -5.96 -27.57
N LEU A 631 16.72 -5.21 -26.65
CA LEU A 631 17.34 -4.04 -26.01
C LEU A 631 17.82 -4.38 -24.60
N VAL A 632 19.08 -4.79 -24.49
CA VAL A 632 19.66 -5.28 -23.23
C VAL A 632 20.44 -4.17 -22.51
N ALA A 633 20.05 -3.88 -21.27
CA ALA A 633 20.78 -2.99 -20.38
C ALA A 633 22.02 -3.68 -19.78
N PRO A 634 23.08 -2.93 -19.41
CA PRO A 634 23.22 -1.47 -19.50
C PRO A 634 23.80 -0.98 -20.84
N LYS A 635 24.44 -1.85 -21.64
CA LYS A 635 25.24 -1.44 -22.81
C LYS A 635 24.43 -0.96 -24.02
N TYR A 636 23.35 -1.65 -24.37
CA TYR A 636 22.63 -1.41 -25.65
C TYR A 636 21.41 -0.51 -25.49
N MET A 637 20.65 -0.68 -24.41
CA MET A 637 19.35 -0.03 -24.22
C MET A 637 19.43 1.51 -24.26
N PHE A 638 20.36 2.13 -23.51
CA PHE A 638 20.49 3.58 -23.45
C PHE A 638 20.79 4.21 -24.82
N LYS A 639 21.81 3.70 -25.52
CA LYS A 639 22.19 4.20 -26.85
C LYS A 639 21.03 4.09 -27.85
N LYS A 640 20.27 2.99 -27.80
CA LYS A 640 19.13 2.79 -28.69
C LYS A 640 18.00 3.77 -28.38
N PHE A 641 17.64 3.97 -27.10
CA PHE A 641 16.61 4.94 -26.72
C PHE A 641 16.97 6.36 -27.17
N VAL A 642 18.22 6.79 -26.96
CA VAL A 642 18.69 8.10 -27.46
C VAL A 642 18.55 8.19 -28.98
N ALA A 643 18.91 7.14 -29.72
CA ALA A 643 18.77 7.12 -31.18
C ALA A 643 17.30 7.19 -31.63
N LEU A 644 16.38 6.51 -30.93
CA LEU A 644 14.95 6.57 -31.21
C LEU A 644 14.39 7.97 -30.96
N ILE A 645 14.74 8.60 -29.83
CA ILE A 645 14.33 9.98 -29.51
C ILE A 645 14.84 10.95 -30.57
N ARG A 646 16.13 10.88 -30.93
CA ARG A 646 16.72 11.74 -31.97
C ARG A 646 16.07 11.56 -33.34
N ARG A 647 15.62 10.35 -33.68
CA ARG A 647 14.89 10.10 -34.92
C ARG A 647 13.57 10.85 -34.94
N GLU A 648 12.83 10.87 -33.83
CA GLU A 648 11.58 11.64 -33.75
C GLU A 648 11.82 13.15 -33.79
N VAL A 649 12.92 13.65 -33.20
CA VAL A 649 13.36 15.06 -33.37
C VAL A 649 13.60 15.38 -34.84
N ALA A 650 14.38 14.55 -35.55
CA ALA A 650 14.65 14.76 -36.98
C ALA A 650 13.37 14.71 -37.84
N HIS A 651 12.39 13.87 -37.47
CA HIS A 651 11.08 13.88 -38.14
C HIS A 651 10.33 15.19 -37.89
N GLN A 652 10.33 15.69 -36.66
CA GLN A 652 9.70 16.98 -36.33
C GLN A 652 10.36 18.13 -37.09
N GLU A 653 11.70 18.18 -37.16
CA GLU A 653 12.44 19.20 -37.90
C GLU A 653 12.16 19.14 -39.42
N ALA A 654 12.02 17.93 -39.97
CA ALA A 654 11.80 17.73 -41.41
C ALA A 654 10.34 17.97 -41.84
N PHE A 655 9.36 17.68 -40.97
CA PHE A 655 7.95 17.58 -41.37
C PHE A 655 6.97 18.41 -40.51
N GLY A 656 7.39 18.96 -39.37
CA GLY A 656 6.59 19.89 -38.56
C GLY A 656 5.45 19.27 -37.77
N ASN A 657 5.55 17.98 -37.43
CA ASN A 657 4.51 17.17 -36.76
C ASN A 657 4.06 17.73 -35.40
#